data_AF-A0A258V7Q6-F1
#
_entry.id   AF-A0A258V7Q6-F1
#
_cell.length_a   1.000
_cell.length_b   1.000
_cell.length_c   1.000
_cell.angle_alpha   90.00
_cell.angle_beta   90.00
_cell.angle_gamma   90.00
#
_symmetry.space_group_name_H-M   'P 1'
#
loop_
_entity.id
_entity.type
_entity.pdbx_description
1 polymer ?
#
loop_
_entity_poly.entity_id
_entity_poly.type
_entity_poly.pdbx_seq_one_letter_code
_entity_poly.pdbx_strand_id
1 'polypeptide(L)'
;MAGTQTAQNDVPLSLALMALAGFGLVYLYLAHLRLHPDLMQFVLQQLEANAKLFWITVSCAMVNISFGSIYLKRSIGLEKQGSKLAVLEGKSKRINFGRAEYVSLITGAVTYFACKIQIAEFIAPILLRFAEGFQTSWIATLLSANIAFALGLVVRMFLRGIAKLKFSFNDAYKLEAPEAEEGELVLGTTPGQLTHSVVQSSAEPENWVKIPSRGLNGGIMISGSIGSGKTQGTVLRYLRQILRSGENSPAILAIDPKRTFLVDAEKIIRHAGLGDKIVKISLRGSVSFNPVYVENPLRNSKFTELAEMVRAAAVNFMGKSSDSPFWDISSSNLIKNAIVYCAAIHGYFTLLDLYRAIVRASKENLSDDLQKRLDTGAFTEEERFNVERAMEYFENEYSQLEDRVRSGIVATSTAFINQFQEFAANRVLCPKEENLTIRSMEQLIREGKILLFDINQPGLARSMGTFIKLHYQQAVLNMLSELKDQKKLCTTALIIDEYQDVVTCGGGGTIGDDTFMAKARESKPAVIVATQSVSSLMDSVGSQRAALVLMQNFRTRIACHSSDSETIKLFQELAGKEDREVESYSMSETAQSAKLNLLAGGFDSQNSSLNEAVSRAKRKEDLITGREFSRLRTFEAFAQVFDGIETKFLKLYLKPDFLRFINTKHEAVLEMLRVSKKGGAVDRIKHFAQNLRAIAASLFLAGNVQAAIPSVCTVANTPAFTSCLELNIGGCTCGFPPRPCAAISYYVPQTFIEVWPEPKTSYFLGIPGASAQLTKVFPRPFGAEADDDTQSFQARTIAVPLAGLTFQTMPAGGTRMEKVCFDGMSEHFGAHWNTGKNDMTQPLFLASGLAPKLCLLKGAVTSITGEGGGAPSPDSAMCSFDVPKIDMFPPSTHSVCNGWGIFYPRYGTYSGPASMAGALMVASRIKSLSAEVLHSMPNSPDEKWQMIYPQSSSCFREGQNVGLLESVVNARETMRLVNGKLKGYLFVIWSRTFTCKDMLAAAQAKAASLAIPAACGGAK
;
A
#
# COMPACT_ATOMS: atom_id res chain seq x y z
N MET A 1 -31.47 -14.77 27.95
CA MET A 1 -30.58 -15.85 28.43
C MET A 1 -29.26 -15.23 28.85
N ALA A 2 -29.04 -15.13 30.16
CA ALA A 2 -27.80 -14.63 30.73
C ALA A 2 -26.70 -15.70 30.62
N GLY A 3 -25.61 -15.37 29.95
CA GLY A 3 -24.37 -16.14 29.96
C GLY A 3 -23.30 -15.34 30.70
N THR A 4 -23.21 -15.56 32.01
CA THR A 4 -22.11 -15.10 32.85
C THR A 4 -20.80 -15.76 32.37
N GLN A 5 -19.90 -14.98 31.76
CA GLN A 5 -18.51 -15.40 31.60
C GLN A 5 -17.73 -15.03 32.85
N THR A 6 -17.59 -16.00 33.74
CA THR A 6 -16.61 -15.98 34.83
C THR A 6 -15.20 -15.94 34.23
N ALA A 7 -14.48 -14.85 34.48
CA ALA A 7 -13.05 -14.76 34.22
C ALA A 7 -12.32 -15.66 35.23
N GLN A 8 -11.95 -16.87 34.81
CA GLN A 8 -11.05 -17.72 35.57
C GLN A 8 -9.60 -17.24 35.34
N ASN A 9 -8.97 -16.72 36.41
CA ASN A 9 -7.52 -16.59 36.52
C ASN A 9 -6.90 -18.00 36.61
N ASP A 10 -6.82 -18.71 35.49
CA ASP A 10 -6.21 -20.03 35.47
C ASP A 10 -4.68 -19.92 35.38
N VAL A 11 -4.00 -20.27 36.48
CA VAL A 11 -2.57 -20.57 36.45
C VAL A 11 -2.34 -21.64 35.38
N PRO A 12 -1.40 -21.45 34.42
CA PRO A 12 -1.14 -22.46 33.42
C PRO A 12 -0.83 -23.80 34.10
N LEU A 13 -1.53 -24.87 33.70
CA LEU A 13 -1.36 -26.21 34.29
C LEU A 13 0.11 -26.66 34.34
N SER A 14 0.92 -26.27 33.37
CA SER A 14 2.38 -26.48 33.36
C SER A 14 3.09 -25.77 34.51
N LEU A 15 2.70 -24.53 34.82
CA LEU A 15 3.24 -23.74 35.93
C LEU A 15 2.82 -24.32 37.29
N ALA A 16 1.57 -24.79 37.40
CA ALA A 16 1.05 -25.45 38.61
C ALA A 16 1.77 -26.78 38.91
N LEU A 17 2.01 -27.60 37.88
CA LEU A 17 2.77 -28.86 37.99
C LEU A 17 4.24 -28.61 38.36
N MET A 18 4.87 -27.57 37.80
CA MET A 18 6.24 -27.16 38.14
C MET A 18 6.34 -26.66 39.59
N ALA A 19 5.34 -25.89 40.06
CA ALA A 19 5.29 -25.43 41.44
C ALA A 19 5.16 -26.60 42.43
N LEU A 20 4.29 -27.59 42.14
CA LEU A 20 4.15 -28.80 42.95
C LEU A 20 5.44 -29.63 43.02
N ALA A 21 6.15 -29.78 41.91
CA ALA A 21 7.46 -30.45 41.89
C ALA A 21 8.51 -29.70 42.73
N GLY A 22 8.51 -28.37 42.68
CA GLY A 22 9.35 -27.52 43.52
C GLY A 22 9.05 -27.68 45.02
N PHE A 23 7.78 -27.70 45.41
CA PHE A 23 7.38 -27.97 46.79
C PHE A 23 7.80 -29.36 47.28
N GLY A 24 7.73 -30.38 46.42
CA GLY A 24 8.22 -31.73 46.72
C GLY A 24 9.73 -31.78 46.99
N LEU A 25 10.54 -31.05 46.21
CA LEU A 25 11.99 -30.95 46.43
C LEU A 25 12.32 -30.22 47.73
N VAL A 26 11.59 -29.15 48.04
CA VAL A 26 11.75 -28.40 49.30
C VAL A 26 11.36 -29.28 50.51
N TYR A 27 10.31 -30.09 50.38
CA TYR A 27 9.92 -31.05 51.41
C TYR A 27 11.00 -32.12 51.64
N LEU A 28 11.54 -32.71 50.57
CA LEU A 28 12.64 -33.68 50.63
C LEU A 28 13.91 -33.08 51.28
N TYR A 29 14.22 -31.83 50.92
CA TYR A 29 15.32 -31.08 51.54
C TYR A 29 15.11 -30.90 53.05
N LEU A 30 13.93 -30.45 53.46
CA LEU A 30 13.61 -30.18 54.86
C LEU A 30 13.44 -31.44 55.71
N ALA A 31 12.91 -32.53 55.15
CA ALA A 31 12.54 -33.73 55.89
C ALA A 31 13.65 -34.80 56.01
N HIS A 32 14.63 -34.83 55.10
CA HIS A 32 15.67 -35.86 55.09
C HIS A 32 17.08 -35.30 54.99
N LEU A 33 17.30 -34.31 54.12
CA LEU A 33 18.64 -33.83 53.80
C LEU A 33 19.20 -32.80 54.82
N ARG A 34 18.33 -32.06 55.52
CA ARG A 34 18.73 -31.09 56.55
C ARG A 34 19.41 -31.72 57.77
N LEU A 35 19.14 -32.99 58.05
CA LEU A 35 19.65 -33.71 59.24
C LEU A 35 20.95 -34.49 58.98
N HIS A 36 21.45 -34.53 57.74
CA HIS A 36 22.66 -35.27 57.35
C HIS A 36 23.61 -34.39 56.48
N PRO A 37 24.43 -33.52 57.08
CA PRO A 37 25.29 -32.58 56.35
C PRO A 37 26.34 -33.26 55.46
N ASP A 38 26.86 -34.43 55.86
CA ASP A 38 27.85 -35.20 55.10
C ASP A 38 27.25 -35.75 53.78
N LEU A 39 25.97 -36.11 53.81
CA LEU A 39 25.22 -36.57 52.65
C LEU A 39 24.96 -35.41 51.67
N MET A 40 24.70 -34.21 52.20
CA MET A 40 24.48 -33.00 51.40
C MET A 40 25.73 -32.60 50.61
N GLN A 41 26.91 -32.58 51.27
CA GLN A 41 28.17 -32.26 50.58
C GLN A 41 28.49 -33.28 49.49
N PHE A 42 28.26 -34.58 49.75
CA PHE A 42 28.44 -35.61 48.74
C PHE A 42 27.49 -35.45 47.54
N VAL A 43 26.21 -35.15 47.77
CA VAL A 43 25.22 -34.92 46.71
C VAL A 43 25.59 -33.69 45.88
N LEU A 44 26.00 -32.58 46.50
CA LEU A 44 26.44 -31.38 45.81
C LEU A 44 27.69 -31.64 44.95
N GLN A 45 28.66 -32.40 45.48
CA GLN A 45 29.88 -32.75 44.77
C GLN A 45 29.61 -33.65 43.54
N GLN A 46 28.67 -34.60 43.64
CA GLN A 46 28.23 -35.42 42.52
C GLN A 46 27.41 -34.63 41.48
N LEU A 47 26.59 -33.67 41.93
CA LEU A 47 25.84 -32.76 41.06
C LEU A 47 26.76 -31.79 40.30
N GLU A 48 27.82 -31.28 40.93
CA GLU A 48 28.82 -30.44 40.26
C GLU A 48 29.63 -31.25 39.23
N ALA A 49 30.07 -32.45 39.58
CA ALA A 49 30.81 -33.34 38.68
C ALA A 49 30.00 -33.72 37.42
N ASN A 50 28.67 -33.81 37.54
CA ASN A 50 27.77 -34.22 36.46
C ASN A 50 26.72 -33.15 36.11
N ALA A 51 27.05 -31.88 36.30
CA ALA A 51 26.11 -30.76 36.15
C ALA A 51 25.39 -30.74 34.79
N LYS A 52 26.08 -31.15 33.72
CA LYS A 52 25.50 -31.23 32.36
C LYS A 52 24.32 -32.20 32.29
N LEU A 53 24.46 -33.41 32.86
CA LEU A 53 23.43 -34.45 32.82
C LEU A 53 22.21 -34.05 33.68
N PHE A 54 22.46 -33.41 34.82
CA PHE A 54 21.42 -32.87 35.69
C PHE A 54 20.57 -31.80 34.97
N TRP A 55 21.20 -30.78 34.39
CA TRP A 55 20.47 -29.71 33.69
C TRP A 55 19.73 -30.18 32.43
N ILE A 56 20.30 -31.13 31.68
CA ILE A 56 19.63 -31.78 30.54
C ILE A 56 18.35 -32.48 31.00
N THR A 57 18.42 -33.24 32.09
CA THR A 57 17.28 -33.97 32.65
C THR A 57 16.16 -33.01 33.08
N VAL A 58 16.50 -31.92 33.78
CA VAL A 58 15.54 -30.90 34.21
C VAL A 58 14.87 -30.24 33.01
N SER A 59 15.65 -29.89 31.98
CA SER A 59 15.12 -29.30 30.76
C SER A 59 14.19 -30.25 30.00
N CYS A 60 14.54 -31.54 29.89
CA CYS A 60 13.68 -32.55 29.28
C CYS A 60 12.37 -32.73 30.07
N ALA A 61 12.41 -32.69 31.40
CA ALA A 61 11.21 -32.76 32.24
C ALA A 61 10.27 -31.57 31.97
N MET A 62 10.81 -30.35 31.85
CA MET A 62 10.03 -29.15 31.53
C MET A 62 9.33 -29.24 30.17
N VAL A 63 10.03 -29.74 29.15
CA VAL A 63 9.46 -29.95 27.80
C VAL A 63 8.32 -30.98 27.85
N ASN A 64 8.53 -32.09 28.56
CA ASN A 64 7.55 -33.16 28.67
C ASN A 64 6.31 -32.74 29.48
N ILE A 65 6.48 -32.00 30.59
CA ILE A 65 5.38 -31.43 31.38
C ILE A 65 4.59 -30.43 30.55
N SER A 66 5.27 -29.56 29.79
CA SER A 66 4.61 -28.59 28.91
C SER A 66 3.79 -29.29 27.83
N PHE A 67 4.35 -30.29 27.16
CA PHE A 67 3.64 -31.06 26.13
C PHE A 67 2.50 -31.90 26.73
N GLY A 68 2.73 -32.55 27.87
CA GLY A 68 1.74 -33.30 28.63
C GLY A 68 0.57 -32.42 29.06
N SER A 69 0.83 -31.17 29.48
CA SER A 69 -0.23 -30.22 29.83
C SER A 69 -1.08 -29.82 28.62
N ILE A 70 -0.48 -29.66 27.44
CA ILE A 70 -1.21 -29.38 26.19
C ILE A 70 -2.05 -30.59 25.78
N TYR A 71 -1.51 -31.81 25.95
CA TYR A 71 -2.24 -33.04 25.67
C TYR A 71 -3.39 -33.26 26.65
N LEU A 72 -3.18 -33.11 27.96
CA LEU A 72 -4.23 -33.19 28.98
C LEU A 72 -5.33 -32.14 28.73
N LYS A 73 -4.96 -30.88 28.45
CA LYS A 73 -5.92 -29.83 28.10
C LYS A 73 -6.78 -30.22 26.89
N ARG A 74 -6.22 -30.92 25.91
CA ARG A 74 -6.92 -31.42 24.71
C ARG A 74 -7.76 -32.67 24.98
N SER A 75 -7.31 -33.60 25.81
CA SER A 75 -8.00 -34.85 26.12
C SER A 75 -9.14 -34.68 27.13
N ILE A 76 -9.00 -33.75 28.08
CA ILE A 76 -10.01 -33.48 29.14
C ILE A 76 -11.03 -32.42 28.66
N GLY A 77 -10.83 -31.83 27.48
CA GLY A 77 -11.84 -30.99 26.82
C GLY A 77 -11.97 -29.56 27.37
N LEU A 78 -10.94 -29.05 28.07
CA LEU A 78 -10.91 -27.70 28.65
C LEU A 78 -10.76 -26.59 27.60
N GLU A 79 -10.26 -26.89 26.41
CA GLU A 79 -10.32 -26.00 25.24
C GLU A 79 -10.97 -26.73 24.06
N LYS A 80 -12.29 -26.56 23.91
CA LYS A 80 -13.00 -26.99 22.70
C LYS A 80 -12.92 -25.87 21.66
N GLN A 81 -11.90 -25.92 20.79
CA GLN A 81 -11.94 -25.20 19.52
C GLN A 81 -12.12 -26.20 18.36
N GLY A 82 -13.26 -26.07 17.67
CA GLY A 82 -13.41 -26.50 16.28
C GLY A 82 -13.85 -27.93 15.97
N SER A 83 -14.22 -28.78 16.93
CA SER A 83 -14.62 -30.17 16.60
C SER A 83 -15.99 -30.28 15.91
N LYS A 84 -16.87 -29.27 16.02
CA LYS A 84 -18.17 -29.30 15.32
C LYS A 84 -18.05 -29.07 13.81
N LEU A 85 -17.12 -28.24 13.33
CA LEU A 85 -16.90 -28.05 11.88
C LEU A 85 -16.28 -29.29 11.23
N ALA A 86 -15.30 -29.93 11.89
CA ALA A 86 -14.63 -31.11 11.36
C ALA A 86 -15.53 -32.36 11.32
N VAL A 87 -16.51 -32.44 12.22
CA VAL A 87 -17.54 -33.51 12.24
C VAL A 87 -18.63 -33.23 11.21
N LEU A 88 -18.99 -31.97 10.96
CA LEU A 88 -19.90 -31.58 9.86
C LEU A 88 -19.25 -31.76 8.47
N GLU A 89 -17.92 -31.73 8.36
CA GLU A 89 -17.17 -31.99 7.11
C GLU A 89 -16.88 -33.48 6.83
N GLY A 90 -17.37 -34.42 7.64
CA GLY A 90 -17.24 -35.86 7.38
C GLY A 90 -15.80 -36.41 7.38
N LYS A 91 -14.80 -35.66 7.88
CA LYS A 91 -13.40 -36.11 7.90
C LYS A 91 -13.14 -37.01 9.11
N SER A 92 -13.37 -38.32 8.92
CA SER A 92 -12.85 -39.36 9.80
C SER A 92 -11.32 -39.27 9.90
N LYS A 93 -10.79 -39.07 11.12
CA LYS A 93 -9.35 -39.11 11.38
C LYS A 93 -8.87 -40.57 11.46
N ARG A 94 -8.49 -41.15 10.32
CA ARG A 94 -7.48 -42.22 10.35
C ARG A 94 -6.14 -41.60 10.76
N ILE A 95 -5.56 -42.07 11.86
CA ILE A 95 -4.20 -41.70 12.26
C ILE A 95 -3.26 -42.44 11.30
N ASN A 96 -2.88 -41.80 10.19
CA ASN A 96 -1.85 -42.34 9.31
C ASN A 96 -0.47 -42.16 9.97
N PHE A 97 0.22 -43.26 10.26
CA PHE A 97 1.61 -43.25 10.72
C PHE A 97 2.52 -42.81 9.57
N GLY A 98 2.97 -41.56 9.59
CA GLY A 98 3.89 -41.02 8.60
C GLY A 98 5.36 -41.36 8.89
N ARG A 99 6.23 -41.12 7.91
CA ARG A 99 7.69 -41.31 8.04
C ARG A 99 8.29 -40.48 9.19
N ALA A 100 7.72 -39.32 9.51
CA ALA A 100 8.17 -38.47 10.62
C ALA A 100 7.86 -39.08 12.00
N GLU A 101 6.71 -39.74 12.14
CA GLU A 101 6.32 -40.46 13.35
C GLU A 101 7.23 -41.69 13.57
N TYR A 102 7.57 -42.41 12.51
CA TYR A 102 8.48 -43.55 12.57
C TYR A 102 9.91 -43.17 12.99
N VAL A 103 10.47 -42.11 12.37
CA VAL A 103 11.82 -41.61 12.72
C VAL A 103 11.86 -41.08 14.16
N SER A 104 10.81 -40.38 14.60
CA SER A 104 10.69 -39.90 15.99
C SER A 104 10.73 -41.04 17.01
N LEU A 105 10.02 -42.15 16.73
CA LEU A 105 10.00 -43.33 17.60
C LEU A 105 11.36 -44.05 17.65
N ILE A 106 12.02 -44.21 16.50
CA ILE A 106 13.35 -44.84 16.45
C ILE A 106 14.37 -43.99 17.22
N THR A 107 14.40 -42.68 17.00
CA THR A 107 15.32 -41.78 17.70
C THR A 107 15.08 -41.79 19.21
N GLY A 108 13.81 -41.83 19.64
CA GLY A 108 13.46 -42.00 21.05
C GLY A 108 13.99 -43.32 21.63
N ALA A 109 13.78 -44.45 20.94
CA ALA A 109 14.26 -45.75 21.39
C ALA A 109 15.78 -45.83 21.49
N VAL A 110 16.52 -45.32 20.49
CA VAL A 110 17.99 -45.30 20.51
C VAL A 110 18.52 -44.44 21.66
N THR A 111 17.91 -43.28 21.90
CA THR A 111 18.30 -42.36 22.98
C THR A 111 18.05 -42.97 24.36
N TYR A 112 16.96 -43.70 24.51
CA TYR A 112 16.64 -44.40 25.77
C TYR A 112 17.73 -45.41 26.15
N PHE A 113 18.15 -46.26 25.21
CA PHE A 113 19.20 -47.26 25.48
C PHE A 113 20.57 -46.62 25.70
N ALA A 114 20.92 -45.57 24.95
CA ALA A 114 22.18 -44.85 25.11
C ALA A 114 22.30 -44.15 26.48
N CYS A 115 21.24 -43.48 26.93
CA CYS A 115 21.25 -42.75 28.20
C CYS A 115 21.13 -43.66 29.43
N LYS A 116 20.48 -44.84 29.31
CA LYS A 116 20.21 -45.71 30.47
C LYS A 116 21.48 -46.19 31.17
N ILE A 117 22.53 -46.53 30.42
CA ILE A 117 23.81 -46.99 30.98
C ILE A 117 24.50 -45.85 31.74
N GLN A 118 24.61 -44.68 31.10
CA GLN A 118 25.30 -43.52 31.66
C GLN A 118 24.59 -42.91 32.89
N ILE A 119 23.25 -42.96 32.90
CA ILE A 119 22.44 -42.52 34.05
C ILE A 119 22.51 -43.52 35.21
N ALA A 120 22.59 -44.83 34.93
CA ALA A 120 22.75 -45.84 35.97
C ALA A 120 24.08 -45.68 36.73
N GLU A 121 25.16 -45.36 36.02
CA GLU A 121 26.48 -45.08 36.62
C GLU A 121 26.48 -43.80 37.47
N PHE A 122 25.76 -42.75 37.06
CA PHE A 122 25.61 -41.51 37.83
C PHE A 122 24.80 -41.71 39.13
N ILE A 123 23.73 -42.50 39.09
CA ILE A 123 22.77 -42.62 40.19
C ILE A 123 23.17 -43.68 41.22
N ALA A 124 23.86 -44.75 40.79
CA ALA A 124 24.30 -45.83 41.67
C ALA A 124 25.04 -45.34 42.94
N PRO A 125 26.06 -44.46 42.89
CA PRO A 125 26.77 -44.00 44.08
C PRO A 125 25.95 -43.10 45.01
N ILE A 126 24.94 -42.39 44.48
CA ILE A 126 24.06 -41.50 45.26
C ILE A 126 23.05 -42.31 46.06
N LEU A 127 22.41 -43.32 45.45
CA LEU A 127 21.35 -44.10 46.09
C LEU A 127 21.88 -45.15 47.07
N LEU A 128 23.11 -45.67 46.86
CA LEU A 128 23.76 -46.61 47.79
C LEU A 128 23.92 -46.06 49.22
N ARG A 129 23.89 -44.73 49.40
CA ARG A 129 24.00 -44.08 50.72
C ARG A 129 22.66 -43.62 51.33
N PHE A 130 21.54 -43.73 50.61
CA PHE A 130 20.24 -43.17 51.04
C PHE A 130 19.33 -44.16 51.79
N ALA A 131 19.45 -45.49 51.56
CA ALA A 131 18.89 -46.58 52.38
C ALA A 131 19.02 -47.94 51.65
N GLU A 132 19.20 -49.04 52.38
CA GLU A 132 19.03 -50.40 51.85
C GLU A 132 17.54 -50.61 51.45
N GLY A 133 17.28 -50.81 50.15
CA GLY A 133 15.95 -51.16 49.64
C GLY A 133 15.50 -50.44 48.36
N PHE A 134 16.17 -49.35 47.94
CA PHE A 134 15.84 -48.66 46.70
C PHE A 134 16.49 -49.34 45.48
N GLN A 135 15.69 -49.94 44.60
CA GLN A 135 16.17 -50.51 43.34
C GLN A 135 16.62 -49.39 42.38
N THR A 136 17.94 -49.24 42.24
CA THR A 136 18.60 -48.25 41.37
C THR A 136 18.14 -48.29 39.90
N SER A 137 17.65 -49.45 39.43
CA SER A 137 17.23 -49.65 38.04
C SER A 137 15.96 -48.88 37.65
N TRP A 138 15.04 -48.64 38.59
CA TRP A 138 13.77 -47.96 38.30
C TRP A 138 13.96 -46.47 38.05
N ILE A 139 14.80 -45.82 38.85
CA ILE A 139 15.07 -44.39 38.75
C ILE A 139 15.87 -44.09 37.48
N ALA A 140 16.87 -44.91 37.16
CA ALA A 140 17.61 -44.80 35.90
C ALA A 140 16.70 -44.97 34.68
N THR A 141 15.72 -45.87 34.76
CA THR A 141 14.74 -46.13 33.69
C THR A 141 13.79 -44.94 33.49
N LEU A 142 13.32 -44.30 34.56
CA LEU A 142 12.43 -43.13 34.47
C LEU A 142 13.16 -41.91 33.88
N LEU A 143 14.41 -41.68 34.29
CA LEU A 143 15.21 -40.55 33.82
C LEU A 143 15.63 -40.72 32.36
N SER A 144 16.01 -41.94 31.94
CA SER A 144 16.32 -42.22 30.54
C SER A 144 15.07 -42.12 29.64
N ALA A 145 13.90 -42.53 30.14
CA ALA A 145 12.63 -42.36 29.43
C ALA A 145 12.24 -40.88 29.24
N ASN A 146 12.49 -40.04 30.25
CA ASN A 146 12.23 -38.60 30.19
C ASN A 146 13.04 -37.92 29.08
N ILE A 147 14.34 -38.22 28.98
CA ILE A 147 15.23 -37.66 27.94
C ILE A 147 14.83 -38.18 26.55
N ALA A 148 14.58 -39.48 26.43
CA ALA A 148 14.17 -40.12 25.18
C ALA A 148 12.87 -39.55 24.60
N PHE A 149 11.87 -39.33 25.44
CA PHE A 149 10.57 -38.80 25.02
C PHE A 149 10.67 -37.34 24.57
N ALA A 150 11.44 -36.51 25.29
CA ALA A 150 11.65 -35.11 24.93
C ALA A 150 12.36 -34.98 23.57
N LEU A 151 13.42 -35.76 23.34
CA LEU A 151 14.16 -35.72 22.08
C LEU A 151 13.30 -36.23 20.90
N GLY A 152 12.54 -37.30 21.12
CA GLY A 152 11.59 -37.81 20.12
C GLY A 152 10.56 -36.76 19.70
N LEU A 153 10.03 -35.98 20.64
CA LEU A 153 9.09 -34.88 20.37
C LEU A 153 9.72 -33.73 19.57
N VAL A 154 10.93 -33.31 19.93
CA VAL A 154 11.65 -32.23 19.22
C VAL A 154 11.93 -32.63 17.77
N VAL A 155 12.40 -33.86 17.53
CA VAL A 155 12.64 -34.39 16.18
C VAL A 155 11.34 -34.45 15.38
N ARG A 156 10.23 -34.87 15.99
CA ARG A 156 8.92 -34.87 15.34
C ARG A 156 8.48 -33.47 14.91
N MET A 157 8.65 -32.48 15.78
CA MET A 157 8.30 -31.08 15.47
C MET A 157 9.16 -30.52 14.34
N PHE A 158 10.46 -30.80 14.36
CA PHE A 158 11.40 -30.38 13.34
C PHE A 158 11.08 -30.99 11.96
N LEU A 159 10.87 -32.31 11.89
CA LEU A 159 10.53 -33.01 10.64
C LEU A 159 9.19 -32.55 10.05
N ARG A 160 8.17 -32.30 10.90
CA ARG A 160 6.90 -31.73 10.44
C ARG A 160 7.06 -30.27 9.97
N GLY A 161 7.97 -29.50 10.56
CA GLY A 161 8.32 -28.16 10.09
C GLY A 161 8.94 -28.18 8.69
N ILE A 162 9.89 -29.10 8.45
CA ILE A 162 10.51 -29.30 7.13
C ILE A 162 9.49 -29.79 6.08
N ALA A 163 8.60 -30.71 6.46
CA ALA A 163 7.55 -31.19 5.55
C ALA A 163 6.62 -30.06 5.10
N LYS A 164 6.28 -29.12 5.99
CA LYS A 164 5.52 -27.91 5.64
C LYS A 164 6.29 -26.96 4.71
N LEU A 165 7.62 -26.92 4.79
CA LEU A 165 8.47 -26.08 3.94
C LEU A 165 8.62 -26.63 2.51
N LYS A 166 8.71 -27.96 2.32
CA LYS A 166 8.83 -28.57 0.99
C LYS A 166 7.50 -28.68 0.21
N PHE A 167 6.35 -28.57 0.87
CA PHE A 167 5.04 -28.75 0.21
C PHE A 167 4.44 -27.48 -0.43
N SER A 168 5.08 -26.31 -0.29
CA SER A 168 4.51 -25.04 -0.75
C SER A 168 4.79 -24.70 -2.22
N PHE A 169 5.54 -25.53 -2.96
CA PHE A 169 6.20 -25.03 -4.18
C PHE A 169 5.94 -25.76 -5.50
N ASN A 170 5.09 -26.78 -5.65
CA ASN A 170 4.97 -27.36 -7.01
C ASN A 170 3.61 -27.60 -7.68
N ASP A 171 2.52 -28.01 -7.02
CA ASP A 171 1.36 -28.46 -7.83
C ASP A 171 -0.02 -27.87 -7.48
N ALA A 172 -0.23 -27.25 -6.31
CA ALA A 172 -1.55 -26.72 -5.94
C ALA A 172 -1.94 -25.38 -6.63
N TYR A 173 -0.94 -24.64 -7.11
CA TYR A 173 -1.08 -23.28 -7.65
C TYR A 173 -0.95 -23.16 -9.17
N LYS A 174 -0.89 -24.29 -9.88
CA LYS A 174 -0.88 -24.33 -11.35
C LYS A 174 -2.27 -24.69 -11.87
N LEU A 175 -2.67 -24.01 -12.92
CA LEU A 175 -3.80 -24.34 -13.78
C LEU A 175 -3.32 -25.29 -14.87
N GLU A 176 -4.26 -25.94 -15.54
CA GLU A 176 -3.99 -26.55 -16.83
C GLU A 176 -3.55 -25.46 -17.82
N ALA A 177 -2.54 -25.77 -18.64
CA ALA A 177 -2.04 -24.81 -19.61
C ALA A 177 -3.16 -24.45 -20.60
N PRO A 178 -3.25 -23.18 -21.04
CA PRO A 178 -4.23 -22.82 -22.04
C PRO A 178 -3.84 -23.48 -23.36
N GLU A 179 -4.69 -24.36 -23.87
CA GLU A 179 -4.65 -24.84 -25.25
C GLU A 179 -5.06 -23.69 -26.17
N ALA A 180 -4.15 -22.77 -26.46
CA ALA A 180 -4.43 -21.64 -27.35
C ALA A 180 -4.01 -22.00 -28.78
N GLU A 181 -4.99 -22.05 -29.69
CA GLU A 181 -4.73 -22.29 -31.10
C GLU A 181 -4.17 -21.06 -31.81
N GLU A 182 -3.61 -21.26 -33.01
CA GLU A 182 -3.11 -20.15 -33.83
C GLU A 182 -4.29 -19.26 -34.27
N GLY A 183 -4.31 -18.01 -33.80
CA GLY A 183 -5.42 -17.07 -34.02
C GLY A 183 -6.34 -16.83 -32.84
N GLU A 184 -6.11 -17.50 -31.71
CA GLU A 184 -6.76 -17.19 -30.45
C GLU A 184 -5.89 -16.27 -29.56
N LEU A 185 -6.52 -15.27 -28.96
CA LEU A 185 -5.91 -14.42 -27.95
C LEU A 185 -6.45 -14.78 -26.57
N VAL A 186 -5.56 -15.18 -25.67
CA VAL A 186 -5.87 -15.42 -24.25
C VAL A 186 -5.86 -14.09 -23.51
N LEU A 187 -7.01 -13.68 -22.98
CA LEU A 187 -7.17 -12.45 -22.21
C LEU A 187 -6.77 -12.62 -20.73
N GLY A 188 -6.98 -13.82 -20.17
CA GLY A 188 -6.72 -14.12 -18.77
C GLY A 188 -7.53 -15.32 -18.29
N THR A 189 -7.82 -15.35 -16.98
CA THR A 189 -8.76 -16.32 -16.40
C THR A 189 -9.96 -15.63 -15.78
N THR A 190 -11.06 -16.35 -15.58
CA THR A 190 -12.27 -15.88 -14.88
C THR A 190 -12.63 -16.84 -13.76
N PRO A 191 -13.11 -16.35 -12.60
CA PRO A 191 -13.66 -17.23 -11.56
C PRO A 191 -15.01 -17.84 -11.96
N GLY A 192 -15.65 -17.36 -13.02
CA GLY A 192 -16.99 -17.79 -13.43
C GLY A 192 -17.84 -16.62 -13.93
N GLN A 193 -19.16 -16.85 -14.01
CA GLN A 193 -20.12 -15.80 -14.36
C GLN A 193 -20.30 -14.86 -13.16
N LEU A 194 -20.42 -13.55 -13.42
CA LEU A 194 -20.65 -12.56 -12.37
C LEU A 194 -22.06 -12.74 -11.79
N THR A 195 -22.16 -13.05 -10.50
CA THR A 195 -23.40 -13.02 -9.72
C THR A 195 -23.17 -12.25 -8.42
N HIS A 196 -24.21 -11.63 -7.85
CA HIS A 196 -24.14 -10.95 -6.56
C HIS A 196 -23.69 -11.85 -5.38
N SER A 197 -23.74 -13.17 -5.56
CA SER A 197 -23.37 -14.18 -4.57
C SER A 197 -21.87 -14.49 -4.52
N VAL A 198 -21.03 -13.91 -5.40
CA VAL A 198 -19.56 -14.09 -5.34
C VAL A 198 -18.95 -13.19 -4.25
N VAL A 199 -19.44 -13.38 -3.01
CA VAL A 199 -18.66 -13.11 -1.81
C VAL A 199 -17.66 -14.25 -1.68
N GLN A 200 -16.45 -14.03 -2.21
CA GLN A 200 -15.20 -14.67 -1.82
C GLN A 200 -15.32 -16.09 -1.23
N SER A 201 -15.63 -17.09 -2.05
CA SER A 201 -15.20 -18.45 -1.76
C SER A 201 -13.92 -18.70 -2.57
N SER A 202 -12.81 -19.00 -1.90
CA SER A 202 -11.49 -19.22 -2.50
C SER A 202 -11.36 -20.57 -3.20
N ALA A 203 -12.47 -21.13 -3.69
CA ALA A 203 -12.57 -22.53 -4.12
C ALA A 203 -13.22 -22.74 -5.51
N GLU A 204 -13.64 -21.69 -6.21
CA GLU A 204 -14.18 -21.84 -7.57
C GLU A 204 -13.08 -22.05 -8.62
N PRO A 205 -13.31 -22.90 -9.64
CA PRO A 205 -12.33 -23.17 -10.69
C PRO A 205 -12.08 -21.94 -11.59
N GLU A 206 -10.82 -21.53 -11.75
CA GLU A 206 -10.43 -20.49 -12.71
C GLU A 206 -10.46 -21.05 -14.14
N ASN A 207 -11.30 -20.49 -15.02
CA ASN A 207 -11.40 -20.89 -16.42
C ASN A 207 -10.68 -19.89 -17.34
N TRP A 208 -10.08 -20.38 -18.43
CA TRP A 208 -9.42 -19.53 -19.42
C TRP A 208 -10.43 -18.71 -20.24
N VAL A 209 -10.16 -17.42 -20.40
CA VAL A 209 -10.93 -16.55 -21.31
C VAL A 209 -10.09 -16.30 -22.56
N LYS A 210 -10.61 -16.76 -23.69
CA LYS A 210 -9.99 -16.62 -25.02
C LYS A 210 -10.95 -15.89 -25.95
N ILE A 211 -10.40 -15.14 -26.91
CA ILE A 211 -11.15 -14.59 -28.03
C ILE A 211 -10.52 -15.04 -29.34
N PRO A 212 -11.31 -15.43 -30.35
CA PRO A 212 -10.78 -15.75 -31.68
C PRO A 212 -10.41 -14.47 -32.44
N SER A 213 -9.80 -14.63 -33.61
CA SER A 213 -9.41 -13.53 -34.51
C SER A 213 -10.55 -12.54 -34.78
N ARG A 214 -11.80 -13.00 -34.93
CA ARG A 214 -12.98 -12.13 -35.09
C ARG A 214 -13.21 -11.21 -33.87
N GLY A 215 -12.98 -11.71 -32.66
CA GLY A 215 -13.04 -10.91 -31.44
C GLY A 215 -11.90 -9.89 -31.37
N LEU A 216 -10.68 -10.29 -31.75
CA LEU A 216 -9.51 -9.41 -31.83
C LEU A 216 -9.72 -8.26 -32.83
N ASN A 217 -10.27 -8.57 -34.00
CA ASN A 217 -10.55 -7.60 -35.06
C ASN A 217 -11.69 -6.64 -34.70
N GLY A 218 -12.43 -6.93 -33.62
CA GLY A 218 -13.42 -6.03 -33.04
C GLY A 218 -12.81 -4.92 -32.16
N GLY A 219 -11.49 -4.90 -31.97
CA GLY A 219 -10.79 -3.92 -31.16
C GLY A 219 -10.91 -4.17 -29.65
N ILE A 220 -9.80 -3.89 -28.95
CA ILE A 220 -9.68 -4.04 -27.50
C ILE A 220 -9.31 -2.68 -26.90
N MET A 221 -10.18 -2.17 -26.04
CA MET A 221 -9.92 -0.98 -25.22
C MET A 221 -9.67 -1.39 -23.78
N ILE A 222 -8.58 -0.91 -23.19
CA ILE A 222 -8.22 -1.13 -21.79
C ILE A 222 -8.25 0.20 -21.04
N SER A 223 -8.91 0.25 -19.88
CA SER A 223 -8.94 1.41 -18.97
C SER A 223 -8.53 1.03 -17.55
N GLY A 224 -8.14 2.02 -16.75
CA GLY A 224 -7.79 1.83 -15.34
C GLY A 224 -6.70 2.77 -14.83
N SER A 225 -6.58 2.91 -13.52
CA SER A 225 -5.59 3.79 -12.88
C SER A 225 -4.15 3.30 -13.06
N ILE A 226 -3.18 4.17 -12.75
CA ILE A 226 -1.76 3.81 -12.70
C ILE A 226 -1.55 2.69 -11.67
N GLY A 227 -0.70 1.70 -12.00
CA GLY A 227 -0.40 0.57 -11.11
C GLY A 227 -1.47 -0.52 -11.00
N SER A 228 -2.58 -0.43 -11.77
CA SER A 228 -3.63 -1.46 -11.78
C SER A 228 -3.23 -2.73 -12.55
N GLY A 229 -2.18 -2.67 -13.36
CA GLY A 229 -1.65 -3.79 -14.13
C GLY A 229 -2.03 -3.81 -15.61
N LYS A 230 -2.58 -2.71 -16.17
CA LYS A 230 -2.97 -2.58 -17.60
C LYS A 230 -1.88 -3.06 -18.56
N THR A 231 -0.76 -2.34 -18.66
CA THR A 231 0.29 -2.61 -19.65
C THR A 231 0.89 -4.03 -19.52
N GLN A 232 1.16 -4.47 -18.30
CA GLN A 232 1.79 -5.77 -18.01
C GLN A 232 0.82 -6.96 -18.18
N GLY A 233 -0.45 -6.79 -17.81
CA GLY A 233 -1.47 -7.84 -17.86
C GLY A 233 -2.20 -7.93 -19.20
N THR A 234 -2.19 -6.86 -20.00
CA THR A 234 -2.88 -6.79 -21.30
C THR A 234 -1.91 -6.46 -22.44
N VAL A 235 -1.49 -5.21 -22.62
CA VAL A 235 -0.81 -4.72 -23.83
C VAL A 235 0.42 -5.57 -24.21
N LEU A 236 1.40 -5.72 -23.30
CA LEU A 236 2.61 -6.52 -23.54
C LEU A 236 2.27 -7.99 -23.76
N ARG A 237 1.32 -8.49 -22.96
CA ARG A 237 0.89 -9.89 -23.01
C ARG A 237 0.21 -10.23 -24.33
N TYR A 238 -0.58 -9.30 -24.88
CA TYR A 238 -1.28 -9.46 -26.13
C TYR A 238 -0.33 -9.29 -27.32
N LEU A 239 0.60 -8.33 -27.26
CA LEU A 239 1.69 -8.20 -28.22
C LEU A 239 2.47 -9.52 -28.36
N ARG A 240 2.89 -10.13 -27.23
CA ARG A 240 3.61 -11.41 -27.25
C ARG A 240 2.80 -12.53 -27.94
N GLN A 241 1.48 -12.53 -27.78
CA GLN A 241 0.62 -13.52 -28.42
C GLN A 241 0.44 -13.27 -29.92
N ILE A 242 0.32 -12.01 -30.34
CA ILE A 242 0.23 -11.62 -31.76
C ILE A 242 1.51 -12.00 -32.52
N LEU A 243 2.67 -11.88 -31.88
CA LEU A 243 3.98 -12.20 -32.48
C LEU A 243 4.26 -13.70 -32.58
N ARG A 244 3.37 -14.59 -32.10
CA ARG A 244 3.55 -16.05 -32.17
C ARG A 244 3.65 -16.58 -33.60
N SER A 245 3.03 -15.89 -34.56
CA SER A 245 3.07 -16.26 -35.98
C SER A 245 4.41 -15.95 -36.66
N GLY A 246 5.43 -15.47 -35.92
CA GLY A 246 6.79 -15.31 -36.41
C GLY A 246 6.84 -14.39 -37.65
N GLU A 247 7.40 -14.87 -38.76
CA GLU A 247 7.49 -14.06 -39.99
C GLU A 247 6.13 -13.67 -40.58
N ASN A 248 5.07 -14.45 -40.30
CA ASN A 248 3.69 -14.15 -40.70
C ASN A 248 2.98 -13.15 -39.77
N SER A 249 3.67 -12.62 -38.75
CA SER A 249 3.14 -11.57 -37.88
C SER A 249 2.65 -10.36 -38.69
N PRO A 250 1.62 -9.64 -38.19
CA PRO A 250 1.11 -8.45 -38.85
C PRO A 250 2.18 -7.35 -38.89
N ALA A 251 2.03 -6.38 -39.80
CA ALA A 251 2.70 -5.09 -39.65
C ALA A 251 2.19 -4.42 -38.36
N ILE A 252 3.06 -3.81 -37.56
CA ILE A 252 2.68 -3.26 -36.24
C ILE A 252 3.08 -1.81 -36.14
N LEU A 253 2.17 -0.95 -35.71
CA LEU A 253 2.49 0.36 -35.15
C LEU A 253 2.32 0.32 -33.63
N ALA A 254 3.40 0.60 -32.90
CA ALA A 254 3.43 0.69 -31.45
C ALA A 254 3.78 2.12 -31.00
N ILE A 255 2.87 2.76 -30.26
CA ILE A 255 3.03 4.14 -29.77
C ILE A 255 3.02 4.14 -28.24
N ASP A 256 3.97 4.87 -27.65
CA ASP A 256 4.14 5.01 -26.19
C ASP A 256 4.70 6.38 -25.82
N PRO A 257 3.83 7.39 -25.60
CA PRO A 257 4.26 8.74 -25.27
C PRO A 257 5.08 8.84 -23.97
N LYS A 258 5.00 7.84 -23.07
CA LYS A 258 5.65 7.85 -21.75
C LYS A 258 6.85 6.90 -21.63
N ARG A 259 7.18 6.14 -22.69
CA ARG A 259 8.31 5.20 -22.75
C ARG A 259 8.27 4.05 -21.73
N THR A 260 7.10 3.74 -21.17
CA THR A 260 6.93 2.67 -20.17
C THR A 260 6.70 1.28 -20.79
N PHE A 261 6.23 1.23 -22.04
CA PHE A 261 5.84 0.03 -22.80
C PHE A 261 6.90 -0.36 -23.84
N LEU A 262 7.45 0.59 -24.61
CA LEU A 262 8.23 0.28 -25.80
C LEU A 262 9.54 -0.47 -25.54
N VAL A 263 10.20 -0.23 -24.41
CA VAL A 263 11.45 -0.92 -24.06
C VAL A 263 11.20 -2.42 -23.88
N ASP A 264 10.09 -2.79 -23.24
CA ASP A 264 9.73 -4.19 -23.05
C ASP A 264 9.12 -4.79 -24.31
N ALA A 265 8.34 -4.02 -25.08
CA ALA A 265 7.85 -4.43 -26.39
C ALA A 265 9.02 -4.79 -27.34
N GLU A 266 10.06 -3.96 -27.41
CA GLU A 266 11.24 -4.19 -28.24
C GLU A 266 11.95 -5.49 -27.83
N LYS A 267 12.07 -5.76 -26.53
CA LYS A 267 12.58 -7.04 -26.04
C LYS A 267 11.71 -8.19 -26.53
N ILE A 268 10.38 -8.11 -26.38
CA ILE A 268 9.45 -9.17 -26.82
C ILE A 268 9.61 -9.46 -28.32
N ILE A 269 9.68 -8.42 -29.15
CA ILE A 269 9.85 -8.53 -30.61
C ILE A 269 11.18 -9.20 -30.96
N ARG A 270 12.29 -8.80 -30.32
CA ARG A 270 13.61 -9.42 -30.54
C ARG A 270 13.63 -10.89 -30.10
N HIS A 271 12.99 -11.23 -28.98
CA HIS A 271 12.86 -12.63 -28.53
C HIS A 271 12.00 -13.49 -29.47
N ALA A 272 11.10 -12.88 -30.24
CA ALA A 272 10.33 -13.54 -31.29
C ALA A 272 11.12 -13.70 -32.61
N GLY A 273 12.38 -13.28 -32.67
CA GLY A 273 13.21 -13.36 -33.88
C GLY A 273 12.92 -12.28 -34.93
N LEU A 274 12.13 -11.25 -34.58
CA LEU A 274 11.68 -10.21 -35.52
C LEU A 274 12.44 -8.88 -35.36
N GLY A 275 13.65 -8.94 -34.82
CA GLY A 275 14.49 -7.75 -34.57
C GLY A 275 14.77 -6.93 -35.84
N ASP A 276 14.98 -7.59 -36.97
CA ASP A 276 15.30 -6.95 -38.26
C ASP A 276 14.09 -6.29 -38.93
N LYS A 277 12.87 -6.57 -38.42
CA LYS A 277 11.64 -5.90 -38.85
C LYS A 277 11.40 -4.58 -38.12
N ILE A 278 12.17 -4.27 -37.07
CA ILE A 278 11.97 -3.07 -36.25
C ILE A 278 12.42 -1.82 -37.00
N VAL A 279 11.52 -0.86 -37.13
CA VAL A 279 11.80 0.51 -37.58
C VAL A 279 11.48 1.43 -36.40
N LYS A 280 12.48 2.11 -35.84
CA LYS A 280 12.32 2.88 -34.60
C LYS A 280 12.47 4.37 -34.84
N ILE A 281 11.37 5.11 -34.74
CA ILE A 281 11.36 6.58 -34.77
C ILE A 281 11.69 7.08 -33.37
N SER A 282 12.73 7.90 -33.25
CA SER A 282 13.10 8.56 -31.99
C SER A 282 13.82 9.88 -32.26
N LEU A 283 13.77 10.83 -31.32
CA LEU A 283 14.39 12.14 -31.49
C LEU A 283 15.90 12.09 -31.71
N ARG A 284 16.59 11.01 -31.29
CA ARG A 284 18.04 10.80 -31.48
C ARG A 284 18.36 9.72 -32.53
N GLY A 285 17.35 9.13 -33.16
CA GLY A 285 17.51 8.07 -34.15
C GLY A 285 17.90 8.59 -35.53
N SER A 286 18.24 7.66 -36.42
CA SER A 286 18.49 7.92 -37.84
C SER A 286 17.24 7.82 -38.71
N VAL A 287 16.14 7.28 -38.18
CA VAL A 287 14.88 7.10 -38.91
C VAL A 287 14.15 8.44 -39.00
N SER A 288 13.86 8.84 -40.23
CA SER A 288 13.12 10.05 -40.62
C SER A 288 11.92 9.70 -41.52
N PHE A 289 10.88 10.52 -41.45
CA PHE A 289 9.64 10.37 -42.21
C PHE A 289 9.05 11.74 -42.49
N ASN A 290 8.64 12.06 -43.72
CA ASN A 290 7.99 13.34 -44.00
C ASN A 290 6.46 13.15 -44.07
N PRO A 291 5.69 13.64 -43.09
CA PRO A 291 4.25 13.42 -43.03
C PRO A 291 3.46 14.27 -44.04
N VAL A 292 4.04 15.32 -44.63
CA VAL A 292 3.32 16.14 -45.62
C VAL A 292 3.75 15.86 -47.05
N TYR A 293 4.55 14.82 -47.27
CA TYR A 293 4.99 14.43 -48.59
C TYR A 293 4.37 13.09 -49.01
N VAL A 294 3.78 13.10 -50.21
CA VAL A 294 3.35 11.92 -50.96
C VAL A 294 3.63 12.17 -52.43
N GLU A 295 3.86 11.11 -53.20
CA GLU A 295 4.07 11.26 -54.65
C GLU A 295 2.81 11.79 -55.34
N ASN A 296 2.99 12.79 -56.21
CA ASN A 296 1.94 13.46 -56.98
C ASN A 296 0.77 13.94 -56.09
N PRO A 297 1.03 14.83 -55.11
CA PRO A 297 0.02 15.23 -54.12
C PRO A 297 -1.18 15.97 -54.75
N LEU A 298 -1.00 16.55 -55.95
CA LEU A 298 -2.03 17.27 -56.69
C LEU A 298 -3.00 16.35 -57.47
N ARG A 299 -2.80 15.03 -57.43
CA ARG A 299 -3.65 14.04 -58.12
C ARG A 299 -4.47 13.22 -57.14
N ASN A 300 -5.61 12.72 -57.59
CA ASN A 300 -6.52 11.85 -56.83
C ASN A 300 -6.87 12.43 -55.44
N SER A 301 -6.99 13.76 -55.35
CA SER A 301 -7.30 14.48 -54.11
C SER A 301 -6.34 14.24 -52.92
N LYS A 302 -5.12 13.72 -53.14
CA LYS A 302 -4.17 13.41 -52.06
C LYS A 302 -3.81 14.62 -51.18
N PHE A 303 -3.72 15.82 -51.75
CA PHE A 303 -3.49 17.06 -50.98
C PHE A 303 -4.60 17.34 -49.96
N THR A 304 -5.84 16.91 -50.25
CA THR A 304 -6.97 17.04 -49.32
C THR A 304 -6.80 16.07 -48.15
N GLU A 305 -6.40 14.82 -48.41
CA GLU A 305 -6.09 13.85 -47.35
C GLU A 305 -4.96 14.36 -46.44
N LEU A 306 -3.90 14.94 -47.01
CA LEU A 306 -2.83 15.59 -46.23
C LEU A 306 -3.37 16.73 -45.36
N ALA A 307 -4.21 17.60 -45.93
CA ALA A 307 -4.80 18.71 -45.19
C ALA A 307 -5.70 18.21 -44.04
N GLU A 308 -6.48 17.16 -44.26
CA GLU A 308 -7.32 16.52 -43.25
C GLU A 308 -6.48 15.89 -42.12
N MET A 309 -5.36 15.25 -42.44
CA MET A 309 -4.44 14.71 -41.44
C MET A 309 -3.79 15.81 -40.60
N VAL A 310 -3.33 16.90 -41.23
CA VAL A 310 -2.78 18.08 -40.51
C VAL A 310 -3.86 18.66 -39.59
N ARG A 311 -5.10 18.81 -40.08
CA ARG A 311 -6.24 19.30 -39.29
C ARG A 311 -6.56 18.37 -38.11
N ALA A 312 -6.66 17.06 -38.33
CA ALA A 312 -6.97 16.09 -37.28
C ALA A 312 -5.90 16.09 -36.17
N ALA A 313 -4.62 16.17 -36.56
CA ALA A 313 -3.53 16.26 -35.62
C ALA A 313 -3.51 17.60 -34.86
N ALA A 314 -3.82 18.72 -35.52
CA ALA A 314 -3.94 20.03 -34.89
C ALA A 314 -5.08 20.08 -33.84
N VAL A 315 -6.25 19.52 -34.16
CA VAL A 315 -7.40 19.46 -33.23
C VAL A 315 -7.06 18.65 -31.98
N ASN A 316 -6.41 17.48 -32.13
CA ASN A 316 -5.93 16.71 -30.99
C ASN A 316 -4.91 17.50 -30.15
N PHE A 317 -3.97 18.20 -30.79
CA PHE A 317 -2.92 18.93 -30.09
C PHE A 317 -3.44 20.15 -29.31
N MET A 318 -4.29 20.96 -29.94
CA MET A 318 -4.79 22.21 -29.34
C MET A 318 -5.86 21.95 -28.26
N GLY A 319 -6.56 20.81 -28.34
CA GLY A 319 -7.82 20.63 -27.62
C GLY A 319 -8.90 21.57 -28.16
N LYS A 320 -10.17 21.35 -27.80
CA LYS A 320 -11.22 22.32 -28.18
C LYS A 320 -11.01 23.63 -27.42
N SER A 321 -10.51 24.65 -28.12
CA SER A 321 -10.29 26.00 -27.57
C SER A 321 -11.16 27.09 -28.23
N SER A 322 -12.01 26.74 -29.19
CA SER A 322 -12.84 27.69 -29.96
C SER A 322 -14.30 27.27 -29.95
N ASP A 323 -15.18 28.11 -29.40
CA ASP A 323 -16.64 27.95 -29.51
C ASP A 323 -17.16 28.22 -30.94
N SER A 324 -16.32 28.79 -31.82
CA SER A 324 -16.71 29.17 -33.18
C SER A 324 -16.12 28.21 -34.24
N PRO A 325 -16.98 27.52 -35.03
CA PRO A 325 -16.54 26.70 -36.16
C PRO A 325 -15.77 27.47 -37.25
N PHE A 326 -15.89 28.80 -37.28
CA PHE A 326 -15.27 29.66 -38.29
C PHE A 326 -13.75 29.53 -38.33
N TRP A 327 -13.08 29.54 -37.17
CA TRP A 327 -11.61 29.50 -37.09
C TRP A 327 -11.05 28.17 -37.58
N ASP A 328 -11.70 27.06 -37.21
CA ASP A 328 -11.30 25.72 -37.61
C ASP A 328 -11.47 25.53 -39.12
N ILE A 329 -12.61 25.96 -39.69
CA ILE A 329 -12.87 25.86 -41.13
C ILE A 329 -11.90 26.74 -41.93
N SER A 330 -11.71 27.99 -41.50
CA SER A 330 -10.83 28.94 -42.20
C SER A 330 -9.37 28.51 -42.14
N SER A 331 -8.92 28.00 -41.00
CA SER A 331 -7.57 27.43 -40.84
C SER A 331 -7.37 26.20 -41.73
N SER A 332 -8.38 25.32 -41.81
CA SER A 332 -8.34 24.15 -42.68
C SER A 332 -8.24 24.52 -44.16
N ASN A 333 -8.99 25.55 -44.59
CA ASN A 333 -8.92 26.05 -45.96
C ASN A 333 -7.56 26.66 -46.27
N LEU A 334 -6.98 27.44 -45.35
CA LEU A 334 -5.64 27.99 -45.53
C LEU A 334 -4.58 26.89 -45.63
N ILE A 335 -4.61 25.89 -44.74
CA ILE A 335 -3.69 24.74 -44.75
C ILE A 335 -3.81 23.97 -46.07
N LYS A 336 -5.03 23.67 -46.53
CA LYS A 336 -5.28 22.96 -47.79
C LYS A 336 -4.65 23.69 -48.99
N ASN A 337 -4.91 24.99 -49.13
CA ASN A 337 -4.38 25.77 -50.24
C ASN A 337 -2.88 26.02 -50.11
N ALA A 338 -2.34 26.11 -48.90
CA ALA A 338 -0.89 26.19 -48.67
C ALA A 338 -0.17 24.88 -49.03
N ILE A 339 -0.81 23.71 -48.84
CA ILE A 339 -0.29 22.41 -49.31
C ILE A 339 -0.26 22.38 -50.85
N VAL A 340 -1.33 22.83 -51.52
CA VAL A 340 -1.35 22.93 -53.00
C VAL A 340 -0.23 23.84 -53.48
N TYR A 341 -0.03 24.99 -52.82
CA TYR A 341 1.06 25.90 -53.12
C TYR A 341 2.43 25.23 -52.98
N CYS A 342 2.70 24.58 -51.86
CA CYS A 342 3.98 23.92 -51.62
C CYS A 342 4.24 22.79 -52.63
N ALA A 343 3.20 22.00 -52.96
CA ALA A 343 3.28 20.95 -53.95
C ALA A 343 3.60 21.48 -55.35
N ALA A 344 2.95 22.55 -55.80
CA ALA A 344 3.14 23.12 -57.13
C ALA A 344 4.53 23.77 -57.29
N ILE A 345 5.01 24.47 -56.26
CA ILE A 345 6.26 25.24 -56.30
C ILE A 345 7.48 24.36 -56.03
N HIS A 346 7.43 23.51 -55.00
CA HIS A 346 8.61 22.77 -54.53
C HIS A 346 8.63 21.30 -54.95
N GLY A 347 7.48 20.69 -55.23
CA GLY A 347 7.36 19.25 -55.45
C GLY A 347 7.55 18.46 -54.14
N TYR A 348 8.78 18.42 -53.62
CA TYR A 348 9.09 17.94 -52.27
C TYR A 348 9.07 19.11 -51.29
N PHE A 349 8.27 19.00 -50.22
CA PHE A 349 8.16 20.02 -49.19
C PHE A 349 7.96 19.38 -47.81
N THR A 350 8.30 20.11 -46.76
CA THR A 350 8.21 19.66 -45.38
C THR A 350 7.18 20.48 -44.59
N LEU A 351 6.90 20.09 -43.35
CA LEU A 351 6.07 20.90 -42.43
C LEU A 351 6.67 22.30 -42.19
N LEU A 352 7.99 22.44 -42.25
CA LEU A 352 8.67 23.73 -42.14
C LEU A 352 8.40 24.63 -43.37
N ASP A 353 8.33 24.04 -44.56
CA ASP A 353 8.01 24.78 -45.79
C ASP A 353 6.54 25.17 -45.81
N LEU A 354 5.65 24.27 -45.36
CA LEU A 354 4.24 24.58 -45.15
C LEU A 354 4.04 25.74 -44.15
N TYR A 355 4.77 25.74 -43.04
CA TYR A 355 4.77 26.85 -42.09
C TYR A 355 5.18 28.17 -42.76
N ARG A 356 6.27 28.17 -43.53
CA ARG A 356 6.75 29.36 -44.24
C ARG A 356 5.73 29.87 -45.25
N ALA A 357 5.07 28.98 -45.99
CA ALA A 357 4.01 29.33 -46.93
C ALA A 357 2.83 30.01 -46.21
N ILE A 358 2.36 29.44 -45.09
CA ILE A 358 1.26 30.01 -44.29
C ILE A 358 1.62 31.40 -43.74
N VAL A 359 2.83 31.57 -43.20
CA VAL A 359 3.28 32.87 -42.68
C VAL A 359 3.45 33.90 -43.80
N ARG A 360 3.94 33.48 -44.98
CA ARG A 360 4.08 34.36 -46.13
C ARG A 360 2.72 34.81 -46.67
N ALA A 361 1.73 33.91 -46.73
CA ALA A 361 0.36 34.26 -47.10
C ALA A 361 -0.26 35.35 -46.21
N SER A 362 0.21 35.51 -44.97
CA SER A 362 -0.25 36.58 -44.07
C SER A 362 0.18 37.99 -44.53
N LYS A 363 1.21 38.10 -45.37
CA LYS A 363 1.84 39.36 -45.77
C LYS A 363 1.73 39.63 -47.27
N GLU A 364 1.74 38.57 -48.06
CA GLU A 364 1.81 38.61 -49.51
C GLU A 364 0.71 37.72 -50.12
N ASN A 365 0.23 38.10 -51.30
CA ASN A 365 -0.64 37.24 -52.08
C ASN A 365 0.19 36.19 -52.82
N LEU A 366 -0.14 34.91 -52.65
CA LEU A 366 0.60 33.78 -53.25
C LEU A 366 0.14 33.44 -54.67
N SER A 367 -0.91 34.10 -55.19
CA SER A 367 -1.45 33.84 -56.54
C SER A 367 -0.42 34.06 -57.66
N ASP A 368 0.41 35.11 -57.56
CA ASP A 368 1.38 35.47 -58.59
C ASP A 368 2.45 34.39 -58.81
N ASP A 369 2.86 33.73 -57.72
CA ASP A 369 3.81 32.63 -57.77
C ASP A 369 3.20 31.39 -58.45
N LEU A 370 1.92 31.11 -58.18
CA LEU A 370 1.18 30.01 -58.79
C LEU A 370 0.95 30.27 -60.28
N GLN A 371 0.62 31.49 -60.68
CA GLN A 371 0.46 31.87 -62.09
C GLN A 371 1.76 31.64 -62.86
N LYS A 372 2.89 32.15 -62.36
CA LYS A 372 4.22 31.93 -62.97
C LYS A 372 4.55 30.44 -63.10
N ARG A 373 4.14 29.65 -62.10
CA ARG A 373 4.36 28.21 -62.11
C ARG A 373 3.47 27.50 -63.12
N LEU A 374 2.21 27.91 -63.30
CA LEU A 374 1.31 27.39 -64.33
C LEU A 374 1.81 27.69 -65.75
N ASP A 375 2.46 28.84 -65.95
CA ASP A 375 2.99 29.25 -67.26
C ASP A 375 4.26 28.45 -67.64
N THR A 376 5.03 27.99 -66.65
CA THR A 376 6.33 27.33 -66.85
C THR A 376 6.31 25.82 -66.59
N GLY A 377 5.32 25.31 -65.87
CA GLY A 377 5.22 23.93 -65.41
C GLY A 377 4.45 23.03 -66.36
N ALA A 378 4.90 21.78 -66.48
CA ALA A 378 4.14 20.73 -67.15
C ALA A 378 3.17 20.07 -66.15
N PHE A 379 1.93 20.56 -66.13
CA PHE A 379 0.85 20.01 -65.29
C PHE A 379 -0.16 19.23 -66.14
N THR A 380 -0.76 18.19 -65.57
CA THR A 380 -1.95 17.56 -66.15
C THR A 380 -3.16 18.49 -65.99
N GLU A 381 -4.27 18.17 -66.68
CA GLU A 381 -5.53 18.89 -66.55
C GLU A 381 -6.03 18.96 -65.09
N GLU A 382 -5.99 17.84 -64.38
CA GLU A 382 -6.37 17.77 -62.95
C GLU A 382 -5.46 18.63 -62.08
N GLU A 383 -4.14 18.54 -62.28
CA GLU A 383 -3.17 19.31 -61.49
C GLU A 383 -3.34 20.81 -61.75
N ARG A 384 -3.48 21.21 -63.01
CA ARG A 384 -3.75 22.60 -63.40
C ARG A 384 -5.02 23.13 -62.74
N PHE A 385 -6.12 22.37 -62.81
CA PHE A 385 -7.38 22.75 -62.18
C PHE A 385 -7.24 22.98 -60.67
N ASN A 386 -6.55 22.06 -59.98
CA ASN A 386 -6.34 22.17 -58.53
C ASN A 386 -5.49 23.39 -58.15
N VAL A 387 -4.46 23.71 -58.95
CA VAL A 387 -3.61 24.90 -58.76
C VAL A 387 -4.39 26.19 -59.03
N GLU A 388 -5.21 26.23 -60.09
CA GLU A 388 -6.08 27.37 -60.41
C GLU A 388 -7.08 27.67 -59.28
N ARG A 389 -7.70 26.64 -58.70
CA ARG A 389 -8.61 26.83 -57.55
C ARG A 389 -7.89 27.38 -56.32
N ALA A 390 -6.65 26.96 -56.05
CA ALA A 390 -5.86 27.53 -54.96
C ALA A 390 -5.45 28.98 -55.24
N MET A 391 -5.16 29.32 -56.50
CA MET A 391 -4.86 30.68 -56.93
C MET A 391 -6.07 31.60 -56.71
N GLU A 392 -7.27 31.18 -57.14
CA GLU A 392 -8.52 31.91 -56.89
C GLU A 392 -8.79 32.11 -55.40
N TYR A 393 -8.51 31.11 -54.57
CA TYR A 393 -8.65 31.24 -53.12
C TYR A 393 -7.75 32.34 -52.55
N PHE A 394 -6.46 32.37 -52.92
CA PHE A 394 -5.55 33.40 -52.41
C PHE A 394 -5.89 34.80 -52.94
N GLU A 395 -6.30 34.90 -54.20
CA GLU A 395 -6.61 36.17 -54.86
C GLU A 395 -7.97 36.76 -54.47
N ASN A 396 -9.02 35.94 -54.40
CA ASN A 396 -10.40 36.42 -54.31
C ASN A 396 -11.05 36.17 -52.95
N GLU A 397 -10.60 35.16 -52.20
CA GLU A 397 -11.19 34.82 -50.89
C GLU A 397 -10.33 35.31 -49.73
N TYR A 398 -9.06 34.86 -49.67
CA TYR A 398 -8.19 35.11 -48.52
C TYR A 398 -7.68 36.55 -48.47
N SER A 399 -7.34 37.14 -49.63
CA SER A 399 -6.85 38.53 -49.70
C SER A 399 -7.88 39.57 -49.23
N GLN A 400 -9.17 39.28 -49.41
CA GLN A 400 -10.29 40.17 -49.09
C GLN A 400 -10.63 40.21 -47.59
N LEU A 401 -10.07 39.29 -46.80
CA LEU A 401 -10.25 39.27 -45.35
C LEU A 401 -9.46 40.40 -44.69
N GLU A 402 -10.04 41.00 -43.65
CA GLU A 402 -9.38 42.00 -42.81
C GLU A 402 -8.08 41.43 -42.19
N ASP A 403 -7.05 42.28 -42.06
CA ASP A 403 -5.74 41.90 -41.51
C ASP A 403 -5.81 41.17 -40.17
N ARG A 404 -6.71 41.61 -39.29
CA ARG A 404 -6.93 40.97 -37.99
C ARG A 404 -7.49 39.56 -38.13
N VAL A 405 -8.40 39.34 -39.07
CA VAL A 405 -8.99 38.03 -39.35
C VAL A 405 -7.93 37.11 -39.96
N ARG A 406 -7.15 37.59 -40.95
CA ARG A 406 -6.03 36.81 -41.52
C ARG A 406 -5.01 36.41 -40.46
N SER A 407 -4.61 37.36 -39.61
CA SER A 407 -3.67 37.11 -38.51
C SER A 407 -4.21 36.05 -37.55
N GLY A 408 -5.51 36.07 -37.23
CA GLY A 408 -6.17 35.04 -36.44
C GLY A 408 -6.14 33.66 -37.11
N ILE A 409 -6.45 33.59 -38.41
CA ILE A 409 -6.40 32.33 -39.18
C ILE A 409 -4.97 31.77 -39.23
N VAL A 410 -3.96 32.63 -39.41
CA VAL A 410 -2.54 32.24 -39.42
C VAL A 410 -2.10 31.73 -38.06
N ALA A 411 -2.50 32.40 -36.97
CA ALA A 411 -2.20 31.95 -35.62
C ALA A 411 -2.77 30.55 -35.35
N THR A 412 -4.03 30.31 -35.71
CA THR A 412 -4.66 28.99 -35.58
C THR A 412 -3.97 27.94 -36.46
N SER A 413 -3.66 28.27 -37.72
CA SER A 413 -3.06 27.33 -38.68
C SER A 413 -1.62 26.95 -38.33
N THR A 414 -0.88 27.85 -37.69
CA THR A 414 0.53 27.62 -37.33
C THR A 414 0.72 27.03 -35.93
N ALA A 415 -0.27 27.12 -35.04
CA ALA A 415 -0.16 26.70 -33.64
C ALA A 415 0.39 25.28 -33.47
N PHE A 416 -0.10 24.34 -34.29
CA PHE A 416 0.37 22.97 -34.31
C PHE A 416 1.70 22.79 -35.07
N ILE A 417 1.83 23.42 -36.24
CA ILE A 417 3.01 23.28 -37.11
C ILE A 417 4.29 23.85 -36.45
N ASN A 418 4.14 24.82 -35.55
CA ASN A 418 5.24 25.41 -34.78
C ASN A 418 6.06 24.38 -34.00
N GLN A 419 5.48 23.24 -33.62
CA GLN A 419 6.19 22.17 -32.90
C GLN A 419 7.35 21.57 -33.71
N PHE A 420 7.28 21.63 -35.06
CA PHE A 420 8.28 21.02 -35.95
C PHE A 420 9.42 21.97 -36.33
N GLN A 421 9.48 23.16 -35.72
CA GLN A 421 10.63 24.06 -35.82
C GLN A 421 11.76 23.69 -34.84
N GLU A 422 11.45 22.93 -33.78
CA GLU A 422 12.46 22.41 -32.86
C GLU A 422 13.41 21.46 -33.60
N PHE A 423 14.71 21.57 -33.35
CA PHE A 423 15.75 20.90 -34.14
C PHE A 423 15.58 19.37 -34.21
N ALA A 424 15.28 18.71 -33.10
CA ALA A 424 15.12 17.25 -33.08
C ALA A 424 13.84 16.79 -33.80
N ALA A 425 12.71 17.47 -33.59
CA ALA A 425 11.47 17.22 -34.32
C ALA A 425 11.64 17.46 -35.83
N ASN A 426 12.29 18.57 -36.19
CA ASN A 426 12.58 18.95 -37.57
C ASN A 426 13.45 17.90 -38.27
N ARG A 427 14.51 17.42 -37.61
CA ARG A 427 15.38 16.37 -38.18
C ARG A 427 14.63 15.08 -38.51
N VAL A 428 13.65 14.71 -37.68
CA VAL A 428 12.90 13.45 -37.81
C VAL A 428 11.75 13.59 -38.81
N LEU A 429 10.95 14.66 -38.73
CA LEU A 429 9.73 14.83 -39.52
C LEU A 429 9.80 15.85 -40.67
N CYS A 430 10.86 16.65 -40.73
CA CYS A 430 11.15 17.57 -41.83
C CYS A 430 12.53 17.29 -42.45
N PRO A 431 12.88 16.02 -42.77
CA PRO A 431 14.17 15.74 -43.39
C PRO A 431 14.23 16.35 -44.79
N LYS A 432 15.45 16.60 -45.27
CA LYS A 432 15.69 16.76 -46.71
C LYS A 432 15.37 15.44 -47.43
N GLU A 433 14.96 15.52 -48.70
CA GLU A 433 14.58 14.34 -49.50
C GLU A 433 15.66 13.24 -49.51
N GLU A 434 16.93 13.64 -49.60
CA GLU A 434 18.10 12.76 -49.57
C GLU A 434 18.22 11.94 -48.27
N ASN A 435 17.71 12.49 -47.15
CA ASN A 435 17.80 11.91 -45.81
C ASN A 435 16.52 11.17 -45.40
N LEU A 436 15.53 11.05 -46.29
CA LEU A 436 14.25 10.42 -46.01
C LEU A 436 14.40 8.90 -45.92
N THR A 437 14.18 8.32 -44.73
CA THR A 437 14.31 6.87 -44.54
C THR A 437 13.01 6.11 -44.82
N ILE A 438 11.88 6.67 -44.39
CA ILE A 438 10.55 6.11 -44.61
C ILE A 438 9.92 6.89 -45.77
N ARG A 439 9.84 6.26 -46.94
CA ARG A 439 9.26 6.88 -48.15
C ARG A 439 7.75 6.67 -48.26
N SER A 440 7.25 5.52 -47.82
CA SER A 440 5.83 5.15 -47.88
C SER A 440 5.45 4.28 -46.68
N MET A 441 4.34 4.62 -46.02
CA MET A 441 3.75 3.77 -44.97
C MET A 441 3.17 2.48 -45.57
N GLU A 442 2.63 2.54 -46.78
CA GLU A 442 2.10 1.39 -47.50
C GLU A 442 3.19 0.34 -47.72
N GLN A 443 4.39 0.76 -48.16
CA GLN A 443 5.52 -0.15 -48.32
C GLN A 443 5.94 -0.78 -46.99
N LEU A 444 5.99 0.01 -45.91
CA LEU A 444 6.34 -0.47 -44.57
C LEU A 444 5.38 -1.59 -44.11
N ILE A 445 4.08 -1.40 -44.36
CA ILE A 445 3.04 -2.38 -44.06
C ILE A 445 3.16 -3.62 -44.95
N ARG A 446 3.40 -3.46 -46.25
CA ARG A 446 3.59 -4.59 -47.19
C ARG A 446 4.76 -5.47 -46.81
N GLU A 447 5.85 -4.86 -46.35
CA GLU A 447 7.05 -5.55 -45.84
C GLU A 447 6.84 -6.18 -44.45
N GLY A 448 5.71 -5.92 -43.80
CA GLY A 448 5.39 -6.44 -42.46
C GLY A 448 6.30 -5.89 -41.37
N LYS A 449 6.77 -4.64 -41.51
CA LYS A 449 7.66 -3.99 -40.54
C LYS A 449 6.92 -3.64 -39.24
N ILE A 450 7.70 -3.48 -38.18
CA ILE A 450 7.24 -3.11 -36.84
C ILE A 450 7.74 -1.71 -36.52
N LEU A 451 6.87 -0.73 -36.63
CA LEU A 451 7.15 0.68 -36.37
C LEU A 451 6.98 1.00 -34.87
N LEU A 452 8.08 1.38 -34.22
CA LEU A 452 8.10 1.80 -32.82
C LEU A 452 8.29 3.31 -32.73
N PHE A 453 7.36 4.02 -32.10
CA PHE A 453 7.43 5.47 -31.90
C PHE A 453 7.92 5.82 -30.48
N ASP A 454 9.24 6.00 -30.32
CA ASP A 454 9.93 6.23 -29.04
C ASP A 454 10.30 7.71 -28.86
N ILE A 455 9.30 8.54 -28.55
CA ILE A 455 9.46 9.97 -28.22
C ILE A 455 8.85 10.25 -26.84
N ASN A 456 9.63 10.86 -25.96
CA ASN A 456 9.29 11.03 -24.53
C ASN A 456 8.93 12.48 -24.15
N GLN A 457 9.21 13.46 -25.01
CA GLN A 457 8.87 14.85 -24.74
C GLN A 457 7.36 15.04 -24.96
N PRO A 458 6.55 15.32 -23.93
CA PRO A 458 5.08 15.19 -24.02
C PRO A 458 4.45 15.98 -25.17
N GLY A 459 4.86 17.23 -25.37
CA GLY A 459 4.33 18.08 -26.45
C GLY A 459 4.64 17.57 -27.86
N LEU A 460 5.83 16.99 -28.06
CA LEU A 460 6.24 16.39 -29.34
C LEU A 460 5.68 14.97 -29.50
N ALA A 461 5.64 14.18 -28.43
CA ALA A 461 5.11 12.82 -28.45
C ALA A 461 3.63 12.80 -28.89
N ARG A 462 2.85 13.76 -28.37
CA ARG A 462 1.46 13.96 -28.78
C ARG A 462 1.33 14.33 -30.26
N SER A 463 1.99 15.42 -30.68
CA SER A 463 1.86 15.96 -32.04
C SER A 463 2.39 15.01 -33.11
N MET A 464 3.62 14.51 -32.93
CA MET A 464 4.29 13.60 -33.85
C MET A 464 3.63 12.22 -33.85
N GLY A 465 3.21 11.71 -32.68
CA GLY A 465 2.57 10.40 -32.54
C GLY A 465 1.22 10.35 -33.24
N THR A 466 0.42 11.41 -33.11
CA THR A 466 -0.87 11.52 -33.82
C THR A 466 -0.66 11.52 -35.34
N PHE A 467 0.33 12.24 -35.88
CA PHE A 467 0.64 12.21 -37.31
C PHE A 467 0.99 10.81 -37.80
N ILE A 468 1.96 10.16 -37.15
CA ILE A 468 2.42 8.82 -37.55
C ILE A 468 1.27 7.82 -37.50
N LYS A 469 0.41 7.91 -36.47
CA LYS A 469 -0.80 7.10 -36.37
C LYS A 469 -1.76 7.33 -37.54
N LEU A 470 -2.07 8.59 -37.87
CA LEU A 470 -2.97 8.93 -38.98
C LEU A 470 -2.43 8.42 -40.32
N HIS A 471 -1.13 8.58 -40.59
CA HIS A 471 -0.51 8.04 -41.81
C HIS A 471 -0.56 6.52 -41.88
N TYR A 472 -0.30 5.84 -40.76
CA TYR A 472 -0.41 4.39 -40.70
C TYR A 472 -1.85 3.93 -40.95
N GLN A 473 -2.83 4.57 -40.32
CA GLN A 473 -4.25 4.28 -40.52
C GLN A 473 -4.69 4.51 -41.96
N GLN A 474 -4.30 5.65 -42.55
CA GLN A 474 -4.62 5.99 -43.93
C GLN A 474 -3.99 5.00 -44.91
N ALA A 475 -2.73 4.60 -44.69
CA ALA A 475 -2.09 3.58 -45.50
C ALA A 475 -2.84 2.24 -45.44
N VAL A 476 -3.29 1.80 -44.25
CA VAL A 476 -4.13 0.60 -44.11
C VAL A 476 -5.45 0.73 -44.87
N LEU A 477 -6.08 1.92 -44.85
CA LEU A 477 -7.31 2.18 -45.59
C LEU A 477 -7.10 2.16 -47.11
N ASN A 478 -5.99 2.70 -47.59
CA ASN A 478 -5.61 2.70 -49.01
C ASN A 478 -5.35 1.29 -49.54
N MET A 479 -4.91 0.37 -48.68
CA MET A 479 -4.61 -1.02 -49.03
C MET A 479 -5.74 -1.99 -48.66
N LEU A 480 -6.96 -1.53 -48.40
CA LEU A 480 -8.06 -2.40 -47.95
C LEU A 480 -8.28 -3.61 -48.86
N SER A 481 -8.32 -3.42 -50.17
CA SER A 481 -8.48 -4.49 -51.16
C SER A 481 -7.32 -5.50 -51.09
N GLU A 482 -6.07 -5.02 -51.09
CA GLU A 482 -4.86 -5.84 -51.00
C GLU A 482 -4.82 -6.66 -49.71
N LEU A 483 -5.17 -6.04 -48.57
CA LEU A 483 -5.10 -6.67 -47.25
C LEU A 483 -6.25 -7.65 -47.00
N LYS A 484 -7.45 -7.35 -47.50
CA LYS A 484 -8.65 -8.20 -47.33
C LYS A 484 -8.45 -9.59 -47.92
N ASP A 485 -7.79 -9.67 -49.07
CA ASP A 485 -7.53 -10.91 -49.80
C ASP A 485 -6.43 -11.77 -49.16
N GLN A 486 -5.65 -11.19 -48.23
CA GLN A 486 -4.66 -11.96 -47.49
C GLN A 486 -5.34 -12.99 -46.58
N LYS A 487 -4.89 -14.24 -46.67
CA LYS A 487 -5.29 -15.35 -45.77
C LYS A 487 -4.62 -15.26 -44.39
N LYS A 488 -4.38 -14.05 -43.88
CA LYS A 488 -3.86 -13.81 -42.53
C LYS A 488 -5.03 -13.62 -41.56
N LEU A 489 -4.84 -14.08 -40.33
CA LEU A 489 -5.79 -13.90 -39.22
C LEU A 489 -5.84 -12.44 -38.76
N CYS A 490 -4.68 -11.79 -38.81
CA CYS A 490 -4.47 -10.37 -38.56
C CYS A 490 -3.44 -9.86 -39.56
N THR A 491 -3.77 -8.82 -40.33
CA THR A 491 -2.85 -8.26 -41.34
C THR A 491 -1.99 -7.14 -40.76
N THR A 492 -2.59 -6.34 -39.86
CA THR A 492 -2.01 -5.14 -39.28
C THR A 492 -2.41 -5.03 -37.81
N ALA A 493 -1.52 -4.48 -36.97
CA ALA A 493 -1.81 -4.22 -35.58
C ALA A 493 -1.50 -2.76 -35.22
N LEU A 494 -2.39 -2.14 -34.44
CA LEU A 494 -2.21 -0.81 -33.87
C LEU A 494 -2.25 -0.95 -32.35
N ILE A 495 -1.11 -0.71 -31.70
CA ILE A 495 -0.93 -0.91 -30.27
C ILE A 495 -0.50 0.42 -29.64
N ILE A 496 -1.35 0.98 -28.79
CA ILE A 496 -1.12 2.31 -28.22
C ILE A 496 -1.29 2.23 -26.71
N ASP A 497 -0.22 2.51 -25.96
CA ASP A 497 -0.33 2.83 -24.54
C ASP A 497 -0.57 4.34 -24.39
N GLU A 498 -1.33 4.74 -23.38
CA GLU A 498 -1.77 6.14 -23.18
C GLU A 498 -2.50 6.75 -24.40
N TYR A 499 -3.46 6.00 -24.95
CA TYR A 499 -4.23 6.33 -26.15
C TYR A 499 -4.89 7.71 -26.14
N GLN A 500 -5.27 8.23 -24.97
CA GLN A 500 -5.87 9.56 -24.86
C GLN A 500 -4.93 10.67 -25.39
N ASP A 501 -3.61 10.46 -25.38
CA ASP A 501 -2.68 11.46 -25.89
C ASP A 501 -2.81 11.60 -27.41
N VAL A 502 -3.01 10.50 -28.14
CA VAL A 502 -2.99 10.48 -29.62
C VAL A 502 -4.36 10.26 -30.27
N VAL A 503 -5.46 10.24 -29.50
CA VAL A 503 -6.81 9.98 -30.03
C VAL A 503 -7.31 11.08 -30.97
N THR A 504 -7.98 10.70 -32.05
CA THR A 504 -8.61 11.62 -33.02
C THR A 504 -10.01 11.11 -33.39
N CYS A 505 -11.02 11.99 -33.39
CA CYS A 505 -12.39 11.65 -33.83
C CYS A 505 -12.78 12.49 -35.06
N GLY A 506 -13.37 11.84 -36.06
CA GLY A 506 -13.69 12.40 -37.39
C GLY A 506 -14.91 13.33 -37.45
N GLY A 507 -15.13 14.16 -36.43
CA GLY A 507 -16.22 15.14 -36.44
C GLY A 507 -16.06 16.18 -37.55
N GLY A 508 -17.02 16.25 -38.47
CA GLY A 508 -17.03 17.28 -39.53
C GLY A 508 -16.08 17.00 -40.72
N GLY A 509 -16.08 15.74 -41.21
CA GLY A 509 -15.41 15.36 -42.46
C GLY A 509 -13.89 15.23 -42.34
N THR A 510 -13.38 14.71 -41.23
CA THR A 510 -11.94 14.47 -41.03
C THR A 510 -11.64 12.99 -40.86
N ILE A 511 -10.44 12.57 -41.28
CA ILE A 511 -9.89 11.25 -40.94
C ILE A 511 -9.74 11.15 -39.42
N GLY A 512 -10.31 10.10 -38.83
CA GLY A 512 -10.29 9.85 -37.40
C GLY A 512 -10.35 8.36 -37.05
N ASP A 513 -10.07 8.05 -35.79
CA ASP A 513 -10.00 6.68 -35.27
C ASP A 513 -11.35 5.97 -35.38
N ASP A 514 -12.44 6.70 -35.24
CA ASP A 514 -13.81 6.20 -35.40
C ASP A 514 -14.08 5.71 -36.83
N THR A 515 -13.63 6.47 -37.84
CA THR A 515 -13.75 6.09 -39.25
C THR A 515 -12.82 4.92 -39.59
N PHE A 516 -11.58 4.95 -39.09
CA PHE A 516 -10.64 3.83 -39.24
C PHE A 516 -11.22 2.55 -38.64
N MET A 517 -11.70 2.58 -37.40
CA MET A 517 -12.26 1.41 -36.71
C MET A 517 -13.53 0.87 -37.35
N ALA A 518 -14.28 1.71 -38.07
CA ALA A 518 -15.47 1.30 -38.81
C ALA A 518 -15.10 0.64 -40.15
N LYS A 519 -14.20 1.25 -40.94
CA LYS A 519 -13.85 0.81 -42.31
C LYS A 519 -12.77 -0.27 -42.35
N ALA A 520 -11.77 -0.20 -41.48
CA ALA A 520 -10.62 -1.09 -41.50
C ALA A 520 -10.96 -2.53 -41.12
N ARG A 521 -12.15 -2.83 -40.58
CA ARG A 521 -12.56 -4.20 -40.18
C ARG A 521 -12.37 -5.23 -41.29
N GLU A 522 -12.57 -4.84 -42.55
CA GLU A 522 -12.42 -5.73 -43.71
C GLU A 522 -10.98 -6.24 -43.90
N SER A 523 -9.99 -5.43 -43.52
CA SER A 523 -8.57 -5.82 -43.57
C SER A 523 -8.12 -6.63 -42.35
N LYS A 524 -9.01 -6.92 -41.38
CA LYS A 524 -8.72 -7.71 -40.17
C LYS A 524 -7.61 -7.11 -39.27
N PRO A 525 -7.70 -5.83 -38.85
CA PRO A 525 -6.70 -5.19 -38.01
C PRO A 525 -6.88 -5.58 -36.53
N ALA A 526 -5.79 -5.79 -35.81
CA ALA A 526 -5.79 -5.90 -34.35
C ALA A 526 -5.53 -4.53 -33.72
N VAL A 527 -6.57 -3.90 -33.16
CA VAL A 527 -6.44 -2.59 -32.51
C VAL A 527 -6.51 -2.76 -30.99
N ILE A 528 -5.42 -2.45 -30.30
CA ILE A 528 -5.28 -2.59 -28.85
C ILE A 528 -4.85 -1.24 -28.29
N VAL A 529 -5.75 -0.61 -27.54
CA VAL A 529 -5.51 0.72 -26.97
C VAL A 529 -5.68 0.70 -25.46
N ALA A 530 -4.79 1.34 -24.74
CA ALA A 530 -4.88 1.52 -23.29
C ALA A 530 -4.99 3.00 -22.93
N THR A 531 -5.96 3.33 -22.08
CA THR A 531 -6.18 4.68 -21.53
C THR A 531 -6.22 4.63 -20.00
N GLN A 532 -6.06 5.77 -19.33
CA GLN A 532 -6.20 5.87 -17.88
C GLN A 532 -7.68 5.79 -17.46
N SER A 533 -8.56 6.54 -18.12
CA SER A 533 -9.99 6.57 -17.80
C SER A 533 -10.81 7.00 -19.00
N VAL A 534 -12.12 6.76 -18.93
CA VAL A 534 -13.09 7.24 -19.91
C VAL A 534 -13.15 8.78 -19.92
N SER A 535 -13.11 9.43 -18.75
CA SER A 535 -13.06 10.89 -18.65
C SER A 535 -11.83 11.48 -19.37
N SER A 536 -10.64 10.88 -19.18
CA SER A 536 -9.42 11.35 -19.86
C SER A 536 -9.54 11.28 -21.40
N LEU A 537 -10.24 10.26 -21.89
CA LEU A 537 -10.51 10.11 -23.33
C LEU A 537 -11.52 11.17 -23.81
N MET A 538 -12.59 11.42 -23.03
CA MET A 538 -13.60 12.44 -23.35
C MET A 538 -12.99 13.84 -23.42
N ASP A 539 -12.12 14.18 -22.48
CA ASP A 539 -11.40 15.46 -22.45
C ASP A 539 -10.51 15.63 -23.68
N SER A 540 -9.78 14.57 -24.05
CA SER A 540 -8.87 14.59 -25.19
C SER A 540 -9.60 14.68 -26.53
N VAL A 541 -10.80 14.11 -26.63
CA VAL A 541 -11.68 14.22 -27.80
C VAL A 541 -12.42 15.57 -27.83
N GLY A 542 -12.62 16.23 -26.68
CA GLY A 542 -13.37 17.48 -26.55
C GLY A 542 -14.88 17.32 -26.76
N SER A 543 -15.39 16.09 -26.81
CA SER A 543 -16.82 15.80 -26.92
C SER A 543 -17.16 14.44 -26.33
N GLN A 544 -18.01 14.43 -25.30
CA GLN A 544 -18.51 13.22 -24.67
C GLN A 544 -19.21 12.29 -25.69
N ARG A 545 -20.08 12.85 -26.54
CA ARG A 545 -20.81 12.07 -27.56
C ARG A 545 -19.84 11.41 -28.55
N ALA A 546 -18.88 12.15 -29.08
CA ALA A 546 -17.92 11.60 -30.06
C ALA A 546 -17.02 10.53 -29.42
N ALA A 547 -16.59 10.73 -28.17
CA ALA A 547 -15.81 9.75 -27.42
C ALA A 547 -16.59 8.45 -27.20
N LEU A 548 -17.87 8.53 -26.81
CA LEU A 548 -18.74 7.36 -26.63
C LEU A 548 -18.97 6.61 -27.96
N VAL A 549 -19.15 7.32 -29.07
CA VAL A 549 -19.26 6.72 -30.41
C VAL A 549 -17.97 6.00 -30.80
N LEU A 550 -16.80 6.61 -30.58
CA LEU A 550 -15.51 5.97 -30.79
C LEU A 550 -15.38 4.70 -29.93
N MET A 551 -15.73 4.81 -28.64
CA MET A 551 -15.68 3.68 -27.71
C MET A 551 -16.60 2.53 -28.13
N GLN A 552 -17.73 2.83 -28.78
CA GLN A 552 -18.64 1.83 -29.32
C GLN A 552 -17.94 0.87 -30.30
N ASN A 553 -16.96 1.38 -31.05
CA ASN A 553 -16.22 0.59 -32.03
C ASN A 553 -15.28 -0.46 -31.42
N PHE A 554 -14.90 -0.31 -30.14
CA PHE A 554 -14.16 -1.34 -29.40
C PHE A 554 -15.14 -2.35 -28.79
N ARG A 555 -15.23 -3.52 -29.41
CA ARG A 555 -16.16 -4.58 -29.00
C ARG A 555 -15.74 -5.26 -27.69
N THR A 556 -14.44 -5.33 -27.42
CA THR A 556 -13.90 -5.80 -26.14
C THR A 556 -13.42 -4.61 -25.32
N ARG A 557 -13.94 -4.47 -24.10
CA ARG A 557 -13.61 -3.39 -23.16
C ARG A 557 -13.20 -3.99 -21.83
N ILE A 558 -12.02 -3.62 -21.33
CA ILE A 558 -11.45 -4.14 -20.09
C ILE A 558 -11.17 -2.96 -19.16
N ALA A 559 -11.87 -2.86 -18.05
CA ALA A 559 -11.60 -1.89 -17.00
C ALA A 559 -10.92 -2.55 -15.82
N CYS A 560 -9.64 -2.22 -15.62
CA CYS A 560 -8.93 -2.51 -14.38
C CYS A 560 -9.45 -1.60 -13.26
N HIS A 561 -8.83 -1.66 -12.07
CA HIS A 561 -9.15 -0.74 -10.99
C HIS A 561 -9.24 0.72 -11.48
N SER A 562 -10.36 1.38 -11.20
CA SER A 562 -10.62 2.77 -11.53
C SER A 562 -11.41 3.45 -10.42
N SER A 563 -11.09 4.72 -10.16
CA SER A 563 -11.84 5.62 -9.29
C SER A 563 -12.66 6.65 -10.07
N ASP A 564 -12.61 6.60 -11.41
CA ASP A 564 -13.28 7.54 -12.29
C ASP A 564 -14.78 7.22 -12.42
N SER A 565 -15.63 8.21 -12.14
CA SER A 565 -17.09 8.03 -12.09
C SER A 565 -17.67 7.65 -13.45
N GLU A 566 -17.22 8.27 -14.54
CA GLU A 566 -17.71 7.97 -15.89
C GLU A 566 -17.33 6.56 -16.34
N THR A 567 -16.10 6.12 -16.05
CA THR A 567 -15.67 4.73 -16.29
C THR A 567 -16.53 3.74 -15.50
N ILE A 568 -16.81 4.01 -14.22
CA ILE A 568 -17.62 3.14 -13.37
C ILE A 568 -19.04 3.05 -13.93
N LYS A 569 -19.73 4.19 -14.15
CA LYS A 569 -21.11 4.23 -14.66
C LYS A 569 -21.24 3.48 -15.98
N LEU A 570 -20.31 3.71 -16.92
CA LEU A 570 -20.32 3.01 -18.20
C LEU A 570 -20.31 1.49 -18.01
N PHE A 571 -19.42 0.97 -17.18
CA PHE A 571 -19.35 -0.47 -16.97
C PHE A 571 -20.52 -1.01 -16.16
N GLN A 572 -21.12 -0.22 -15.25
CA GLN A 572 -22.38 -0.59 -14.57
C GLN A 572 -23.52 -0.74 -15.58
N GLU A 573 -23.66 0.20 -16.51
CA GLU A 573 -24.65 0.14 -17.58
C GLU A 573 -24.42 -1.05 -18.52
N LEU A 574 -23.15 -1.34 -18.87
CA LEU A 574 -22.79 -2.48 -19.72
C LEU A 574 -23.00 -3.83 -19.02
N ALA A 575 -22.83 -3.89 -17.69
CA ALA A 575 -23.09 -5.10 -16.90
C ALA A 575 -24.59 -5.37 -16.70
N GLY A 576 -25.39 -4.30 -16.66
CA GLY A 576 -26.83 -4.38 -16.46
C GLY A 576 -27.24 -4.51 -14.99
N LYS A 577 -28.53 -4.78 -14.79
CA LYS A 577 -29.19 -4.90 -13.48
C LYS A 577 -29.77 -6.29 -13.29
N GLU A 578 -29.72 -6.80 -12.06
CA GLU A 578 -30.30 -8.08 -11.66
C GLU A 578 -31.40 -7.86 -10.61
N ASP A 579 -32.44 -8.71 -10.63
CA ASP A 579 -33.50 -8.68 -9.62
C ASP A 579 -32.98 -9.31 -8.32
N ARG A 580 -32.95 -8.53 -7.23
CA ARG A 580 -32.53 -8.99 -5.91
C ARG A 580 -33.70 -9.00 -4.94
N GLU A 581 -33.85 -10.10 -4.21
CA GLU A 581 -34.78 -10.16 -3.08
C GLU A 581 -34.16 -9.49 -1.86
N VAL A 582 -34.79 -8.41 -1.39
CA VAL A 582 -34.41 -7.68 -0.18
C VAL A 582 -35.43 -8.01 0.90
N GLU A 583 -34.94 -8.61 1.99
CA GLU A 583 -35.72 -8.87 3.18
C GLU A 583 -35.50 -7.73 4.18
N SER A 584 -36.56 -7.02 4.53
CA SER A 584 -36.55 -5.99 5.57
C SER A 584 -37.22 -6.54 6.82
N TYR A 585 -36.48 -6.54 7.91
CA TYR A 585 -36.96 -6.96 9.22
C TYR A 585 -37.31 -5.73 10.04
N SER A 586 -38.58 -5.59 10.42
CA SER A 586 -39.01 -4.58 11.39
C SER A 586 -39.53 -5.28 12.63
N MET A 587 -38.97 -4.92 13.78
CA MET A 587 -39.46 -5.34 15.10
C MET A 587 -39.95 -4.10 15.81
N SER A 588 -41.22 -4.09 16.20
CA SER A 588 -41.80 -3.01 17.00
C SER A 588 -42.35 -3.58 18.30
N GLU A 589 -42.04 -2.91 19.41
CA GLU A 589 -42.54 -3.25 20.73
C GLU A 589 -43.41 -2.11 21.22
N THR A 590 -44.68 -2.39 21.53
CA THR A 590 -45.63 -1.39 22.04
C THR A 590 -46.06 -1.81 23.44
N ALA A 591 -45.81 -0.97 24.44
CA ALA A 591 -46.19 -1.21 25.82
C ALA A 591 -47.34 -0.30 26.25
N GLN A 592 -48.39 -0.87 26.84
CA GLN A 592 -49.44 -0.07 27.50
C GLN A 592 -49.11 0.08 28.99
N SER A 593 -49.09 1.34 29.47
CA SER A 593 -48.80 1.78 30.84
C SER A 593 -47.36 1.55 31.34
N ALA A 594 -46.47 2.46 30.97
CA ALA A 594 -45.09 2.49 31.42
C ALA A 594 -44.98 3.21 32.79
N LYS A 595 -44.48 2.56 33.86
CA LYS A 595 -44.27 3.16 35.18
C LYS A 595 -42.79 3.47 35.41
N LEU A 596 -42.46 4.68 35.85
CA LEU A 596 -41.08 5.11 36.08
C LEU A 596 -40.50 4.42 37.33
N ASN A 597 -39.43 3.65 37.15
CA ASN A 597 -38.75 2.91 38.21
C ASN A 597 -37.49 3.67 38.66
N LEU A 598 -37.61 4.41 39.78
CA LEU A 598 -36.62 5.41 40.22
C LEU A 598 -35.27 4.82 40.70
N LEU A 599 -35.18 3.51 40.95
CA LEU A 599 -33.94 2.90 41.46
C LEU A 599 -33.05 2.33 40.35
N ALA A 600 -33.63 1.92 39.22
CA ALA A 600 -32.90 1.34 38.09
C ALA A 600 -32.75 2.30 36.89
N GLY A 601 -33.45 3.44 36.93
CA GLY A 601 -33.46 4.41 35.83
C GLY A 601 -34.10 3.84 34.57
N GLY A 602 -35.43 3.95 34.47
CA GLY A 602 -36.17 3.51 33.29
C GLY A 602 -37.67 3.39 33.55
N PHE A 603 -38.44 3.06 32.52
CA PHE A 603 -39.86 2.72 32.67
C PHE A 603 -40.03 1.20 32.63
N ASP A 604 -40.79 0.66 33.56
CA ASP A 604 -41.14 -0.76 33.67
C ASP A 604 -42.57 -0.96 33.14
N SER A 605 -42.78 -1.91 32.23
CA SER A 605 -44.10 -2.22 31.66
C SER A 605 -44.34 -3.72 31.65
N GLN A 606 -45.43 -4.17 32.26
CA GLN A 606 -45.69 -5.60 32.44
C GLN A 606 -46.38 -6.28 31.25
N ASN A 607 -46.90 -5.53 30.27
CA ASN A 607 -47.54 -6.06 29.06
C ASN A 607 -47.05 -5.29 27.83
N SER A 608 -45.99 -5.79 27.18
CA SER A 608 -45.54 -5.32 25.87
C SER A 608 -45.98 -6.29 24.77
N SER A 609 -46.54 -5.76 23.68
CA SER A 609 -46.79 -6.53 22.46
C SER A 609 -45.60 -6.35 21.52
N LEU A 610 -45.02 -7.46 21.09
CA LEU A 610 -43.86 -7.48 20.20
C LEU A 610 -44.32 -7.97 18.83
N ASN A 611 -44.37 -7.04 17.87
CA ASN A 611 -44.76 -7.30 16.50
C ASN A 611 -43.49 -7.41 15.63
N GLU A 612 -43.28 -8.58 15.06
CA GLU A 612 -42.26 -8.80 14.03
C GLU A 612 -42.94 -8.81 12.67
N ALA A 613 -42.47 -7.96 11.76
CA ALA A 613 -42.90 -7.95 10.38
C ALA A 613 -41.69 -8.12 9.47
N VAL A 614 -41.78 -9.10 8.57
CA VAL A 614 -40.78 -9.37 7.52
C VAL A 614 -41.40 -8.96 6.19
N SER A 615 -40.84 -7.92 5.58
CA SER A 615 -41.24 -7.48 4.24
C SER A 615 -40.23 -7.99 3.21
N ARG A 616 -40.71 -8.72 2.20
CA ARG A 616 -39.90 -9.18 1.06
C ARG A 616 -40.22 -8.31 -0.15
N ALA A 617 -39.23 -7.62 -0.67
CA ALA A 617 -39.36 -6.82 -1.89
C ALA A 617 -38.32 -7.25 -2.92
N LYS A 618 -38.74 -7.37 -4.18
CA LYS A 618 -37.82 -7.52 -5.32
C LYS A 618 -37.35 -6.14 -5.75
N ARG A 619 -36.05 -5.91 -5.76
CA ARG A 619 -35.43 -4.65 -6.18
C ARG A 619 -34.40 -4.93 -7.28
N LYS A 620 -34.47 -4.17 -8.37
CA LYS A 620 -33.42 -4.18 -9.40
C LYS A 620 -32.19 -3.45 -8.88
N GLU A 621 -31.08 -4.16 -8.73
CA GLU A 621 -29.78 -3.59 -8.34
C GLU A 621 -28.77 -3.77 -9.48
N ASP A 622 -27.76 -2.88 -9.56
CA ASP A 622 -26.70 -2.99 -10.56
C ASP A 622 -25.82 -4.21 -10.27
N LEU A 623 -25.53 -5.04 -11.29
CA LEU A 623 -24.73 -6.26 -11.14
C LEU A 623 -23.34 -5.98 -10.55
N ILE A 624 -22.80 -4.80 -10.87
CA ILE A 624 -21.56 -4.28 -10.29
C ILE A 624 -21.78 -2.89 -9.71
N THR A 625 -21.09 -2.63 -8.60
CA THR A 625 -21.17 -1.39 -7.86
C THR A 625 -19.84 -0.64 -7.92
N GLY A 626 -19.87 0.69 -7.75
CA GLY A 626 -18.62 1.47 -7.63
C GLY A 626 -17.69 0.96 -6.51
N ARG A 627 -18.27 0.43 -5.42
CA ARG A 627 -17.52 -0.20 -4.32
C ARG A 627 -16.70 -1.42 -4.78
N GLU A 628 -17.22 -2.20 -5.72
CA GLU A 628 -16.52 -3.37 -6.26
C GLU A 628 -15.38 -2.97 -7.20
N PHE A 629 -15.59 -1.94 -8.04
CA PHE A 629 -14.52 -1.33 -8.83
C PHE A 629 -13.35 -0.86 -7.96
N SER A 630 -13.64 -0.14 -6.86
CA SER A 630 -12.62 0.33 -5.92
C SER A 630 -11.93 -0.78 -5.13
N ARG A 631 -12.50 -2.00 -5.12
CA ARG A 631 -11.92 -3.17 -4.43
C ARG A 631 -11.16 -4.12 -5.37
N LEU A 632 -11.16 -3.86 -6.68
CA LEU A 632 -10.36 -4.63 -7.63
C LEU A 632 -8.88 -4.59 -7.22
N ARG A 633 -8.28 -5.77 -7.06
CA ARG A 633 -6.85 -5.91 -6.78
C ARG A 633 -6.04 -5.72 -8.07
N THR A 634 -4.73 -5.53 -7.94
CA THR A 634 -3.83 -5.50 -9.11
C THR A 634 -4.02 -6.76 -9.96
N PHE A 635 -4.05 -6.60 -11.28
CA PHE A 635 -4.35 -7.66 -12.26
C PHE A 635 -5.78 -8.24 -12.16
N GLU A 636 -6.70 -7.55 -11.50
CA GLU A 636 -8.14 -7.81 -11.62
C GLU A 636 -8.81 -6.72 -12.48
N ALA A 637 -9.75 -7.13 -13.32
CA ALA A 637 -10.51 -6.24 -14.17
C ALA A 637 -11.96 -6.72 -14.32
N PHE A 638 -12.86 -5.80 -14.62
CA PHE A 638 -14.16 -6.12 -15.21
C PHE A 638 -14.05 -5.97 -16.71
N ALA A 639 -14.63 -6.89 -17.47
CA ALA A 639 -14.53 -6.87 -18.91
C ALA A 639 -15.83 -7.25 -19.59
N GLN A 640 -16.16 -6.46 -20.61
CA GLN A 640 -17.07 -6.84 -21.67
C GLN A 640 -16.24 -7.48 -22.78
N VAL A 641 -16.40 -8.77 -23.01
CA VAL A 641 -15.59 -9.57 -23.94
C VAL A 641 -16.45 -9.98 -25.12
N PHE A 642 -16.00 -9.67 -26.33
CA PHE A 642 -16.64 -10.10 -27.57
C PHE A 642 -15.85 -11.26 -28.19
N ASP A 643 -16.48 -12.42 -28.34
CA ASP A 643 -15.85 -13.63 -28.89
C ASP A 643 -16.03 -13.76 -30.41
N GLY A 644 -16.50 -12.72 -31.09
CA GLY A 644 -16.80 -12.76 -32.53
C GLY A 644 -18.25 -13.15 -32.84
N ILE A 645 -19.00 -13.67 -31.86
CA ILE A 645 -20.41 -14.04 -32.01
C ILE A 645 -21.24 -13.27 -30.98
N GLU A 646 -20.95 -13.46 -29.69
CA GLU A 646 -21.68 -12.87 -28.58
C GLU A 646 -20.76 -12.04 -27.68
N THR A 647 -21.38 -11.25 -26.80
CA THR A 647 -20.67 -10.37 -25.87
C THR A 647 -21.02 -10.78 -24.45
N LYS A 648 -20.01 -11.10 -23.65
CA LYS A 648 -20.15 -11.56 -22.26
C LYS A 648 -19.52 -10.54 -21.31
N PHE A 649 -20.15 -10.34 -20.15
CA PHE A 649 -19.59 -9.52 -19.09
C PHE A 649 -19.00 -10.41 -17.98
N LEU A 650 -17.71 -10.27 -17.69
CA LEU A 650 -16.95 -11.19 -16.85
C LEU A 650 -15.98 -10.42 -15.94
N LYS A 651 -15.60 -11.04 -14.81
CA LYS A 651 -14.44 -10.61 -14.02
C LYS A 651 -13.20 -11.31 -14.56
N LEU A 652 -12.21 -10.55 -15.01
CA LEU A 652 -10.95 -11.06 -15.53
C LEU A 652 -9.84 -10.99 -14.48
N TYR A 653 -9.08 -12.08 -14.39
CA TYR A 653 -7.77 -12.17 -13.75
C TYR A 653 -6.71 -12.15 -14.84
N LEU A 654 -6.08 -10.99 -14.98
CA LEU A 654 -5.05 -10.75 -15.97
C LEU A 654 -3.77 -11.52 -15.58
N LYS A 655 -3.08 -12.05 -16.59
CA LYS A 655 -1.84 -12.80 -16.38
C LYS A 655 -0.65 -11.91 -16.79
N PRO A 656 0.10 -11.33 -15.83
CA PRO A 656 1.22 -10.46 -16.15
C PRO A 656 2.27 -11.11 -17.05
N ASP A 657 2.87 -10.35 -17.97
CA ASP A 657 3.83 -10.87 -18.94
C ASP A 657 5.15 -11.36 -18.31
N PHE A 658 5.56 -10.81 -17.16
CA PHE A 658 6.73 -11.27 -16.42
C PHE A 658 6.58 -12.67 -15.79
N LEU A 659 5.39 -13.28 -15.85
CA LEU A 659 5.19 -14.64 -15.37
C LEU A 659 5.94 -15.63 -16.25
N ARG A 660 6.82 -16.44 -15.62
CA ARG A 660 7.50 -17.55 -16.30
C ARG A 660 6.50 -18.57 -16.86
N PHE A 661 5.42 -18.83 -16.14
CA PHE A 661 4.38 -19.76 -16.55
C PHE A 661 3.01 -19.09 -16.49
N ILE A 662 2.32 -19.00 -17.64
CA ILE A 662 1.02 -18.35 -17.75
C ILE A 662 -0.04 -19.05 -16.88
N ASN A 663 0.09 -20.37 -16.69
CA ASN A 663 -0.83 -21.20 -15.94
C ASN A 663 -0.72 -21.02 -14.42
N THR A 664 -0.12 -19.93 -13.94
CA THR A 664 -0.11 -19.60 -12.52
C THR A 664 -1.51 -19.13 -12.10
N LYS A 665 -2.10 -19.75 -11.06
CA LYS A 665 -3.37 -19.31 -10.46
C LYS A 665 -3.27 -17.86 -9.97
N HIS A 666 -4.36 -17.11 -10.04
CA HIS A 666 -4.38 -15.70 -9.68
C HIS A 666 -3.98 -15.47 -8.20
N GLU A 667 -4.38 -16.37 -7.30
CA GLU A 667 -3.97 -16.31 -5.90
C GLU A 667 -2.44 -16.33 -5.73
N ALA A 668 -1.74 -17.16 -6.50
CA ALA A 668 -0.28 -17.22 -6.46
C ALA A 668 0.36 -15.98 -7.10
N VAL A 669 -0.27 -15.37 -8.11
CA VAL A 669 0.17 -14.07 -8.65
C VAL A 669 0.13 -13.00 -7.57
N LEU A 670 -0.98 -12.91 -6.82
CA LEU A 670 -1.12 -11.98 -5.70
C LEU A 670 -0.12 -12.27 -4.57
N GLU A 671 0.15 -13.55 -4.28
CA GLU A 671 1.17 -13.94 -3.29
C GLU A 671 2.58 -13.54 -3.73
N MET A 672 2.96 -13.76 -4.99
CA MET A 672 4.26 -13.33 -5.53
C MET A 672 4.45 -11.81 -5.40
N LEU A 673 3.41 -11.02 -5.67
CA LEU A 673 3.44 -9.56 -5.51
C LEU A 673 3.58 -9.15 -4.04
N ARG A 674 3.00 -9.91 -3.10
CA ARG A 674 3.16 -9.69 -1.65
C ARG A 674 4.56 -10.06 -1.16
N VAL A 675 5.12 -11.17 -1.65
CA VAL A 675 6.46 -11.67 -1.28
C VAL A 675 7.58 -10.83 -1.88
N SER A 676 7.38 -10.21 -3.04
CA SER A 676 8.35 -9.26 -3.59
C SER A 676 8.50 -8.00 -2.70
N LYS A 677 7.44 -7.61 -1.97
CA LYS A 677 7.45 -6.47 -1.03
C LYS A 677 7.91 -6.80 0.40
N LYS A 678 7.83 -8.07 0.82
CA LYS A 678 8.33 -8.56 2.10
C LYS A 678 9.38 -9.62 1.81
N GLY A 679 10.66 -9.26 1.90
CA GLY A 679 11.84 -10.06 1.58
C GLY A 679 11.61 -11.58 1.54
N GLY A 680 12.07 -12.20 0.45
CA GLY A 680 11.68 -13.54 0.00
C GLY A 680 11.89 -14.69 1.00
N ALA A 681 11.75 -15.93 0.52
CA ALA A 681 11.87 -17.15 1.31
C ALA A 681 13.09 -17.21 2.26
N VAL A 682 14.17 -16.50 1.90
CA VAL A 682 15.39 -16.31 2.70
C VAL A 682 15.14 -15.55 4.02
N ASP A 683 14.27 -14.54 4.04
CA ASP A 683 13.94 -13.80 5.27
C ASP A 683 12.96 -14.59 6.17
N ARG A 684 12.11 -15.45 5.59
CA ARG A 684 11.31 -16.42 6.36
C ARG A 684 12.17 -17.52 6.97
N ILE A 685 13.22 -17.97 6.27
CA ILE A 685 14.22 -18.90 6.81
C ILE A 685 15.08 -18.21 7.88
N LYS A 686 15.45 -16.94 7.69
CA LYS A 686 16.10 -16.13 8.74
C LYS A 686 15.19 -15.94 9.94
N HIS A 687 13.90 -15.66 9.78
CA HIS A 687 12.94 -15.54 10.88
C HIS A 687 12.69 -16.88 11.58
N PHE A 688 12.64 -18.00 10.85
CA PHE A 688 12.50 -19.32 11.44
C PHE A 688 13.77 -19.77 12.18
N ALA A 689 14.96 -19.48 11.62
CA ALA A 689 16.25 -19.70 12.27
C ALA A 689 16.49 -18.73 13.43
N GLN A 690 15.99 -17.50 13.36
CA GLN A 690 15.96 -16.53 14.45
C GLN A 690 14.98 -16.94 15.53
N ASN A 691 13.85 -17.56 15.19
CA ASN A 691 12.91 -18.11 16.16
C ASN A 691 13.44 -19.38 16.83
N LEU A 692 14.19 -20.23 16.11
CA LEU A 692 14.93 -21.35 16.72
C LEU A 692 16.09 -20.86 17.60
N ARG A 693 16.78 -19.78 17.20
CA ARG A 693 17.76 -19.08 18.04
C ARG A 693 17.10 -18.35 19.21
N ALA A 694 15.87 -17.86 19.09
CA ALA A 694 15.11 -17.22 20.16
C ALA A 694 14.58 -18.24 21.17
N ILE A 695 14.20 -19.43 20.71
CA ILE A 695 13.84 -20.57 21.57
C ILE A 695 15.10 -21.11 22.28
N ALA A 696 16.23 -21.20 21.58
CA ALA A 696 17.52 -21.53 22.20
C ALA A 696 18.03 -20.42 23.14
N ALA A 697 17.79 -19.14 22.83
CA ALA A 697 18.12 -17.99 23.67
C ALA A 697 17.16 -17.82 24.87
N SER A 698 15.93 -18.34 24.79
CA SER A 698 15.03 -18.40 25.95
C SER A 698 15.45 -19.46 26.98
N LEU A 699 16.35 -20.38 26.61
CA LEU A 699 16.96 -21.38 27.50
C LEU A 699 18.41 -21.04 27.88
N PHE A 700 19.06 -20.12 27.17
CA PHE A 700 20.42 -19.69 27.45
C PHE A 700 20.50 -18.16 27.40
N LEU A 701 20.73 -17.58 28.57
CA LEU A 701 21.31 -16.26 28.84
C LEU A 701 20.33 -15.10 29.09
N ALA A 702 20.26 -14.74 30.37
CA ALA A 702 20.31 -13.35 30.78
C ALA A 702 21.47 -12.65 30.05
N GLY A 703 21.16 -11.58 29.31
CA GLY A 703 22.15 -10.76 28.61
C GLY A 703 21.81 -10.56 27.13
N ASN A 704 21.42 -9.33 26.79
CA ASN A 704 21.38 -8.74 25.43
C ASN A 704 20.17 -9.05 24.53
N VAL A 705 18.97 -8.64 24.96
CA VAL A 705 17.88 -8.25 24.04
C VAL A 705 17.66 -6.74 24.17
N GLN A 706 18.35 -5.95 23.34
CA GLN A 706 18.24 -4.48 23.36
C GLN A 706 18.06 -3.86 21.98
N ALA A 707 17.52 -4.61 21.01
CA ALA A 707 17.28 -4.10 19.66
C ALA A 707 15.94 -4.61 19.08
N ALA A 708 14.82 -4.03 19.53
CA ALA A 708 13.57 -3.98 18.76
C ALA A 708 12.46 -3.09 19.38
N ILE A 709 12.53 -2.75 20.68
CA ILE A 709 11.49 -1.98 21.39
C ILE A 709 12.13 -0.76 22.07
N PRO A 710 11.58 0.45 21.96
CA PRO A 710 12.08 1.60 22.70
C PRO A 710 12.07 1.35 24.22
N SER A 711 13.16 1.68 24.89
CA SER A 711 13.34 1.50 26.33
C SER A 711 14.07 2.70 26.93
N VAL A 712 14.34 2.68 28.24
CA VAL A 712 15.19 3.69 28.89
C VAL A 712 16.54 3.85 28.18
N CYS A 713 17.09 2.80 27.57
CA CYS A 713 18.34 2.91 26.81
C CYS A 713 18.19 3.66 25.49
N THR A 714 17.00 3.69 24.90
CA THR A 714 16.70 4.57 23.75
C THR A 714 16.78 6.04 24.16
N VAL A 715 16.42 6.36 25.41
CA VAL A 715 16.53 7.71 25.98
C VAL A 715 17.97 8.01 26.40
N ALA A 716 18.64 7.06 27.06
CA ALA A 716 20.02 7.18 27.54
C ALA A 716 21.04 7.39 26.41
N ASN A 717 20.78 6.80 25.24
CA ASN A 717 21.64 6.94 24.06
C ASN A 717 21.40 8.25 23.28
N THR A 718 20.46 9.11 23.71
CA THR A 718 20.26 10.41 23.05
C THR A 718 21.37 11.39 23.43
N PRO A 719 21.85 12.25 22.49
CA PRO A 719 22.87 13.25 22.79
C PRO A 719 22.48 14.24 23.90
N ALA A 720 21.18 14.46 24.10
CA ALA A 720 20.65 15.38 25.11
C ALA A 720 20.41 14.72 26.48
N PHE A 721 20.72 13.43 26.67
CA PHE A 721 20.44 12.70 27.91
C PHE A 721 20.98 13.41 29.15
N THR A 722 22.26 13.76 29.16
CA THR A 722 22.90 14.41 30.33
C THR A 722 22.29 15.78 30.64
N SER A 723 21.96 16.55 29.61
CA SER A 723 21.28 17.84 29.78
C SER A 723 19.83 17.71 30.25
N CYS A 724 19.14 16.63 29.85
CA CYS A 724 17.78 16.32 30.25
C CYS A 724 17.70 15.79 31.70
N LEU A 725 18.67 14.97 32.11
CA LEU A 725 18.80 14.43 33.47
C LEU A 725 18.96 15.55 34.51
N GLU A 726 19.69 16.62 34.16
CA GLU A 726 19.93 17.81 35.00
C GLU A 726 20.22 17.47 36.47
N LEU A 727 21.28 16.68 36.69
CA LEU A 727 21.71 16.33 38.04
C LEU A 727 22.24 17.56 38.79
N ASN A 728 21.53 17.96 39.84
CA ASN A 728 21.92 19.03 40.75
C ASN A 728 22.17 18.48 42.16
N ILE A 729 23.28 18.91 42.77
CA ILE A 729 23.72 18.50 44.10
C ILE A 729 23.97 19.77 44.93
N GLY A 730 23.09 20.03 45.90
CA GLY A 730 23.19 21.12 46.86
C GLY A 730 23.43 20.61 48.29
N GLY A 731 23.44 21.52 49.26
CA GLY A 731 23.50 21.19 50.69
C GLY A 731 22.11 21.03 51.31
N CYS A 732 21.94 20.07 52.21
CA CYS A 732 20.79 19.93 53.11
C CYS A 732 21.24 19.40 54.48
N THR A 733 20.30 19.25 55.41
CA THR A 733 20.53 18.63 56.72
C THR A 733 19.67 17.37 56.85
N CYS A 734 20.26 16.24 57.25
CA CYS A 734 19.54 14.98 57.44
C CYS A 734 19.92 14.24 58.72
N GLY A 735 19.04 13.37 59.21
CA GLY A 735 19.23 12.59 60.44
C GLY A 735 19.00 13.36 61.75
N PHE A 736 19.02 12.65 62.88
CA PHE A 736 19.01 13.24 64.22
C PHE A 736 20.19 12.67 65.03
N PRO A 737 21.08 13.50 65.62
CA PRO A 737 21.15 14.97 65.50
C PRO A 737 21.44 15.44 64.05
N PRO A 738 21.04 16.68 63.68
CA PRO A 738 21.15 17.16 62.31
C PRO A 738 22.61 17.28 61.87
N ARG A 739 22.95 16.65 60.75
CA ARG A 739 24.30 16.69 60.15
C ARG A 739 24.23 17.17 58.69
N PRO A 740 25.32 17.74 58.14
CA PRO A 740 25.37 18.16 56.74
C PRO A 740 25.25 16.96 55.79
N CYS A 741 24.32 17.07 54.84
CA CYS A 741 23.95 16.08 53.86
C CYS A 741 23.88 16.70 52.46
N ALA A 742 23.82 15.86 51.43
CA ALA A 742 23.67 16.28 50.04
C ALA A 742 22.20 16.27 49.62
N ALA A 743 21.71 17.41 49.13
CA ALA A 743 20.44 17.55 48.44
C ALA A 743 20.64 17.16 46.98
N ILE A 744 20.13 16.00 46.58
CA ILE A 744 20.30 15.46 45.23
C ILE A 744 18.99 15.56 44.49
N SER A 745 18.96 16.26 43.36
CA SER A 745 17.79 16.35 42.47
C SER A 745 18.15 16.07 41.02
N TYR A 746 17.34 15.28 40.33
CA TYR A 746 17.50 14.97 38.90
C TYR A 746 16.17 14.55 38.29
N TYR A 747 16.06 14.61 36.97
CA TYR A 747 14.88 14.20 36.21
C TYR A 747 14.99 12.73 35.77
N VAL A 748 13.91 11.98 35.94
CA VAL A 748 13.83 10.56 35.56
C VAL A 748 12.79 10.40 34.43
N PRO A 749 13.09 9.64 33.36
CA PRO A 749 12.12 9.40 32.30
C PRO A 749 11.06 8.42 32.80
N GLN A 750 9.80 8.88 32.86
CA GLN A 750 8.70 8.13 33.46
C GLN A 750 7.83 7.44 32.41
N THR A 751 7.41 8.18 31.38
CA THR A 751 6.36 7.73 30.46
C THR A 751 6.73 8.06 29.02
N PHE A 752 6.58 7.08 28.13
CA PHE A 752 6.54 7.29 26.69
C PHE A 752 5.12 7.62 26.25
N ILE A 753 5.00 8.58 25.34
CA ILE A 753 3.76 8.86 24.61
C ILE A 753 4.01 8.62 23.14
N GLU A 754 3.32 7.65 22.57
CA GLU A 754 3.29 7.42 21.13
C GLU A 754 2.11 8.13 20.49
N VAL A 755 2.34 8.78 19.36
CA VAL A 755 1.31 9.44 18.55
C VAL A 755 1.42 8.92 17.12
N TRP A 756 0.33 8.39 16.59
CA TRP A 756 0.37 7.59 15.37
C TRP A 756 -0.89 7.78 14.51
N PRO A 757 -0.77 7.95 13.17
CA PRO A 757 -1.94 8.20 12.31
C PRO A 757 -2.81 6.95 12.08
N GLU A 758 -2.19 5.77 12.00
CA GLU A 758 -2.86 4.50 11.69
C GLU A 758 -3.27 3.70 12.96
N PRO A 759 -4.50 3.16 13.05
CA PRO A 759 -4.89 2.30 14.17
C PRO A 759 -4.13 0.97 14.17
N LYS A 760 -4.00 0.32 15.34
CA LYS A 760 -3.40 -1.03 15.55
C LYS A 760 -1.89 -1.16 15.28
N THR A 761 -1.19 -0.07 14.99
CA THR A 761 0.27 -0.04 14.85
C THR A 761 0.90 0.71 16.02
N SER A 762 2.06 0.26 16.51
CA SER A 762 2.72 0.81 17.72
C SER A 762 4.21 0.52 17.71
N TYR A 763 5.00 1.36 18.39
CA TYR A 763 6.41 1.09 18.71
C TYR A 763 6.58 -0.07 19.71
N PHE A 764 5.53 -0.38 20.47
CA PHE A 764 5.55 -1.30 21.60
C PHE A 764 4.82 -2.63 21.30
N LEU A 765 4.61 -2.97 20.02
CA LEU A 765 4.01 -4.25 19.60
C LEU A 765 4.73 -5.50 20.14
N GLY A 766 6.03 -5.38 20.43
CA GLY A 766 6.81 -6.46 21.01
C GLY A 766 6.55 -6.71 22.50
N ILE A 767 5.80 -5.85 23.18
CA ILE A 767 5.43 -6.02 24.59
C ILE A 767 4.11 -6.84 24.64
N PRO A 768 4.09 -8.02 25.29
CA PRO A 768 2.94 -8.93 25.24
C PRO A 768 1.60 -8.32 25.68
N GLY A 769 1.55 -7.55 26.78
CA GLY A 769 0.31 -6.95 27.26
C GLY A 769 -0.18 -5.79 26.39
N ALA A 770 0.74 -4.96 25.89
CA ALA A 770 0.44 -3.89 24.92
C ALA A 770 -0.12 -4.47 23.61
N SER A 771 0.49 -5.55 23.10
CA SER A 771 0.00 -6.28 21.93
C SER A 771 -1.39 -6.89 22.15
N ALA A 772 -1.63 -7.46 23.33
CA ALA A 772 -2.92 -8.03 23.69
C ALA A 772 -4.03 -6.97 23.75
N GLN A 773 -3.75 -5.77 24.27
CA GLN A 773 -4.70 -4.65 24.26
C GLN A 773 -5.01 -4.21 22.83
N LEU A 774 -4.00 -4.02 21.97
CA LEU A 774 -4.20 -3.60 20.57
C LEU A 774 -5.00 -4.60 19.72
N THR A 775 -4.88 -5.89 20.02
CA THR A 775 -5.60 -6.95 19.28
C THR A 775 -7.11 -6.91 19.56
N LYS A 776 -7.51 -6.44 20.76
CA LYS A 776 -8.91 -6.35 21.20
C LYS A 776 -9.64 -5.10 20.66
N VAL A 777 -8.91 -4.18 20.04
CA VAL A 777 -9.45 -2.91 19.54
C VAL A 777 -10.22 -3.09 18.22
N PHE A 778 -11.44 -2.56 18.17
CA PHE A 778 -12.22 -2.38 16.94
C PHE A 778 -12.00 -0.96 16.37
N PRO A 779 -11.46 -0.82 15.15
CA PRO A 779 -11.13 0.49 14.61
C PRO A 779 -12.41 1.27 14.26
N ARG A 780 -12.63 2.42 14.91
CA ARG A 780 -13.52 3.46 14.38
C ARG A 780 -12.65 4.55 13.77
N PRO A 781 -12.45 4.55 12.45
CA PRO A 781 -11.57 5.52 11.82
C PRO A 781 -12.15 6.93 11.97
N PHE A 782 -11.29 7.89 12.25
CA PHE A 782 -11.52 9.28 11.89
C PHE A 782 -11.90 9.36 10.40
N GLY A 783 -12.68 10.37 10.01
CA GLY A 783 -12.93 10.65 8.58
C GLY A 783 -11.63 10.91 7.83
N ALA A 784 -11.66 10.81 6.49
CA ALA A 784 -10.52 11.19 5.66
C ALA A 784 -10.07 12.63 6.01
N GLU A 785 -8.77 12.85 6.16
CA GLU A 785 -8.19 14.19 6.34
C GLU A 785 -8.71 15.09 5.21
N ALA A 786 -9.37 16.19 5.57
CA ALA A 786 -9.83 17.19 4.61
C ALA A 786 -8.66 18.11 4.26
N ASP A 787 -8.71 18.76 3.09
CA ASP A 787 -7.69 19.67 2.55
C ASP A 787 -7.41 20.93 3.43
N ASP A 788 -8.01 21.04 4.62
CA ASP A 788 -7.99 22.21 5.52
C ASP A 788 -6.92 22.11 6.65
N ASP A 789 -5.72 21.59 6.39
CA ASP A 789 -4.63 21.44 7.39
C ASP A 789 -5.07 20.73 8.69
N THR A 790 -6.01 19.79 8.60
CA THR A 790 -6.52 19.02 9.75
C THR A 790 -5.88 17.65 9.83
N GLN A 791 -5.30 17.34 10.99
CA GLN A 791 -4.57 16.10 11.22
C GLN A 791 -5.18 15.34 12.39
N SER A 792 -5.35 14.02 12.22
CA SER A 792 -5.94 13.17 13.25
C SER A 792 -5.00 12.03 13.64
N PHE A 793 -4.80 11.84 14.93
CA PHE A 793 -3.90 10.82 15.46
C PHE A 793 -4.58 9.93 16.51
N GLN A 794 -4.15 8.67 16.53
CA GLN A 794 -4.21 7.82 17.71
C GLN A 794 -3.05 8.16 18.64
N ALA A 795 -3.24 8.01 19.93
CA ALA A 795 -2.19 8.25 20.90
C ALA A 795 -2.29 7.31 22.09
N ARG A 796 -1.14 6.86 22.58
CA ARG A 796 -1.05 5.89 23.67
C ARG A 796 0.08 6.25 24.62
N THR A 797 -0.11 5.98 25.90
CA THR A 797 0.86 6.24 26.97
C THR A 797 1.33 4.92 27.57
N ILE A 798 2.62 4.80 27.87
CA ILE A 798 3.22 3.61 28.49
C ILE A 798 4.40 3.98 29.37
N ALA A 799 4.53 3.33 30.54
CA ALA A 799 5.72 3.47 31.38
C ALA A 799 7.00 3.13 30.61
N VAL A 800 8.08 3.90 30.81
CA VAL A 800 9.36 3.67 30.11
C VAL A 800 9.92 2.30 30.52
N PRO A 801 10.04 1.33 29.59
CA PRO A 801 10.52 -0.01 29.95
C PRO A 801 11.97 0.03 30.46
N LEU A 802 12.26 -0.79 31.47
CA LEU A 802 13.57 -0.96 32.11
C LEU A 802 14.09 0.29 32.87
N ALA A 803 13.28 1.34 33.03
CA ALA A 803 13.67 2.54 33.76
C ALA A 803 13.98 2.23 35.23
N GLY A 804 13.17 1.37 35.88
CA GLY A 804 13.34 0.97 37.27
C GLY A 804 14.68 0.28 37.50
N LEU A 805 15.03 -0.66 36.61
CA LEU A 805 16.30 -1.37 36.66
C LEU A 805 17.51 -0.43 36.45
N THR A 806 17.38 0.53 35.53
CA THR A 806 18.49 1.39 35.11
C THR A 806 18.77 2.51 36.10
N PHE A 807 17.74 3.08 36.71
CA PHE A 807 17.84 4.16 37.70
C PHE A 807 17.90 3.66 39.15
N GLN A 808 17.90 2.34 39.38
CA GLN A 808 18.03 1.74 40.73
C GLN A 808 19.31 2.18 41.45
N THR A 809 20.39 2.47 40.70
CA THR A 809 21.67 2.92 41.24
C THR A 809 21.67 4.40 41.63
N MET A 810 20.66 5.17 41.23
CA MET A 810 20.54 6.60 41.54
C MET A 810 19.92 6.81 42.94
N PRO A 811 20.47 7.70 43.79
CA PRO A 811 20.11 7.75 45.21
C PRO A 811 18.67 8.19 45.54
N ALA A 812 18.03 9.00 44.71
CA ALA A 812 16.66 9.48 44.95
C ALA A 812 15.60 8.51 44.41
N GLY A 813 16.00 7.48 43.66
CA GLY A 813 15.08 6.58 42.95
C GLY A 813 14.10 7.37 42.07
N GLY A 814 12.81 7.06 42.24
CA GLY A 814 11.70 7.83 41.68
C GLY A 814 11.17 7.35 40.35
N THR A 815 11.53 6.14 39.90
CA THR A 815 10.91 5.49 38.73
C THR A 815 9.52 5.00 39.07
N ARG A 816 8.59 5.15 38.12
CA ARG A 816 7.24 4.59 38.22
C ARG A 816 7.24 3.07 38.08
N MET A 817 6.10 2.43 38.38
CA MET A 817 6.00 0.98 38.28
C MET A 817 6.03 0.54 36.81
N GLU A 818 6.89 -0.43 36.48
CA GLU A 818 6.98 -0.93 35.12
C GLU A 818 5.73 -1.76 34.77
N LYS A 819 5.14 -1.44 33.61
CA LYS A 819 3.95 -2.12 33.09
C LYS A 819 4.25 -2.74 31.74
N VAL A 820 3.66 -3.90 31.51
CA VAL A 820 3.73 -4.60 30.21
C VAL A 820 2.54 -4.26 29.30
N CYS A 821 1.84 -3.15 29.58
CA CYS A 821 0.60 -2.72 28.92
C CYS A 821 0.57 -1.19 28.84
N PHE A 822 -0.26 -0.64 27.96
CA PHE A 822 -0.48 0.81 27.88
C PHE A 822 -1.22 1.31 29.12
N ASP A 823 -0.80 2.47 29.62
CA ASP A 823 -1.47 3.24 30.67
C ASP A 823 -2.78 3.84 30.13
N GLY A 824 -2.73 4.45 28.95
CA GLY A 824 -3.87 5.04 28.27
C GLY A 824 -3.82 4.76 26.78
N MET A 825 -4.98 4.46 26.19
CA MET A 825 -5.13 4.23 24.76
C MET A 825 -6.29 5.06 24.24
N SER A 826 -6.05 5.88 23.22
CA SER A 826 -7.11 6.61 22.52
C SER A 826 -8.25 5.70 22.05
N GLU A 827 -7.93 4.46 21.68
CA GLU A 827 -8.93 3.51 21.20
C GLU A 827 -9.89 3.02 22.27
N HIS A 828 -9.49 3.01 23.54
CA HIS A 828 -10.36 2.69 24.67
C HIS A 828 -11.35 3.82 25.00
N PHE A 829 -11.06 5.06 24.59
CA PHE A 829 -12.00 6.18 24.69
C PHE A 829 -13.01 6.21 23.54
N GLY A 830 -12.70 5.55 22.41
CA GLY A 830 -13.61 5.37 21.28
C GLY A 830 -14.26 6.66 20.79
N ALA A 831 -15.59 6.76 20.87
CA ALA A 831 -16.34 7.92 20.38
C ALA A 831 -16.01 9.23 21.11
N HIS A 832 -15.55 9.15 22.37
CA HIS A 832 -15.12 10.32 23.14
C HIS A 832 -13.86 10.95 22.53
N TRP A 833 -12.89 10.12 22.14
CA TRP A 833 -11.67 10.56 21.48
C TRP A 833 -11.91 11.06 20.05
N ASN A 834 -12.97 10.59 19.38
CA ASN A 834 -13.29 11.02 18.02
C ASN A 834 -14.06 12.35 17.97
N THR A 835 -14.92 12.62 18.96
CA THR A 835 -15.84 13.76 18.91
C THR A 835 -15.50 14.88 19.88
N GLY A 836 -14.78 14.58 20.97
CA GLY A 836 -14.50 15.56 22.03
C GLY A 836 -15.75 16.09 22.75
N LYS A 837 -16.94 15.55 22.47
CA LYS A 837 -18.23 16.07 22.94
C LYS A 837 -18.30 16.20 24.45
N ASN A 838 -17.65 15.28 25.16
CA ASN A 838 -17.63 15.18 26.61
C ASN A 838 -16.85 16.29 27.31
N ASP A 839 -16.00 17.01 26.58
CA ASP A 839 -15.30 18.17 27.10
C ASP A 839 -16.02 19.50 26.79
N MET A 840 -17.12 19.47 26.01
CA MET A 840 -17.88 20.68 25.68
C MET A 840 -18.55 21.32 26.90
N THR A 841 -18.79 20.55 27.96
CA THR A 841 -19.35 21.01 29.22
C THR A 841 -18.29 21.29 30.29
N GLN A 842 -16.99 21.20 29.95
CA GLN A 842 -15.93 21.51 30.90
C GLN A 842 -16.02 22.99 31.34
N PRO A 843 -16.04 23.28 32.65
CA PRO A 843 -16.13 24.65 33.14
C PRO A 843 -15.05 25.56 32.56
N LEU A 844 -13.82 25.05 32.43
CA LEU A 844 -12.69 25.77 31.85
C LEU A 844 -12.87 26.04 30.34
N PHE A 845 -13.42 25.08 29.59
CA PHE A 845 -13.72 25.25 28.16
C PHE A 845 -14.81 26.31 27.95
N LEU A 846 -15.92 26.21 28.69
CA LEU A 846 -17.01 27.18 28.65
C LEU A 846 -16.55 28.59 29.06
N ALA A 847 -15.73 28.70 30.12
CA ALA A 847 -15.16 29.96 30.57
C ALA A 847 -14.23 30.60 29.51
N SER A 848 -13.44 29.79 28.79
CA SER A 848 -12.58 30.28 27.71
C SER A 848 -13.37 30.77 26.48
N GLY A 849 -14.53 30.15 26.20
CA GLY A 849 -15.43 30.56 25.11
C GLY A 849 -16.04 31.95 25.32
N LEU A 850 -16.18 32.39 26.58
CA LEU A 850 -16.64 33.74 26.93
C LEU A 850 -15.55 34.82 26.75
N ALA A 851 -14.27 34.43 26.67
CA ALA A 851 -13.13 35.34 26.61
C ALA A 851 -11.95 34.81 25.75
N PRO A 852 -12.14 34.58 24.44
CA PRO A 852 -11.15 33.92 23.58
C PRO A 852 -9.83 34.69 23.46
N LYS A 853 -9.87 36.03 23.49
CA LYS A 853 -8.67 36.90 23.42
C LYS A 853 -7.75 36.71 24.63
N LEU A 854 -8.31 36.50 25.82
CA LEU A 854 -7.55 36.24 27.05
C LEU A 854 -6.85 34.88 26.99
N CYS A 855 -7.49 33.88 26.38
CA CYS A 855 -6.91 32.55 26.18
C CYS A 855 -5.70 32.60 25.22
N LEU A 856 -5.82 33.33 24.11
CA LEU A 856 -4.72 33.56 23.17
C LEU A 856 -3.57 34.36 23.80
N LEU A 857 -3.88 35.41 24.57
CA LEU A 857 -2.88 36.19 25.30
C LEU A 857 -2.14 35.32 26.33
N LYS A 858 -2.88 34.50 27.09
CA LYS A 858 -2.29 33.54 28.02
C LYS A 858 -1.37 32.55 27.30
N GLY A 859 -1.82 31.96 26.19
CA GLY A 859 -1.01 31.03 25.40
C GLY A 859 0.27 31.69 24.84
N ALA A 860 0.18 32.95 24.39
CA ALA A 860 1.35 33.70 23.92
C ALA A 860 2.36 33.98 25.05
N VAL A 861 1.88 34.37 26.24
CA VAL A 861 2.73 34.62 27.41
C VAL A 861 3.37 33.33 27.91
N THR A 862 2.61 32.24 28.02
CA THR A 862 3.15 30.96 28.50
C THR A 862 4.03 30.25 27.48
N SER A 863 3.96 30.63 26.19
CA SER A 863 4.83 30.08 25.14
C SER A 863 6.34 30.36 25.34
N ILE A 864 6.69 31.40 26.11
CA ILE A 864 8.08 31.81 26.33
C ILE A 864 8.80 30.82 27.26
N THR A 865 8.14 30.40 28.34
CA THR A 865 8.72 29.52 29.37
C THR A 865 8.19 28.09 29.31
N GLY A 866 7.07 27.87 28.62
CA GLY A 866 6.22 26.70 28.77
C GLY A 866 5.47 26.71 30.11
N GLU A 867 4.56 25.76 30.26
CA GLU A 867 3.79 25.49 31.48
C GLU A 867 4.34 24.25 32.21
N GLY A 868 4.12 24.21 33.53
CA GLY A 868 4.39 23.02 34.34
C GLY A 868 3.32 21.95 34.13
N GLY A 869 3.56 20.72 34.59
CA GLY A 869 2.55 19.66 34.51
C GLY A 869 1.32 19.97 35.37
N GLY A 870 0.23 19.24 35.14
CA GLY A 870 -1.03 19.45 35.87
C GLY A 870 -0.96 19.08 37.36
N ALA A 871 -2.12 19.02 38.03
CA ALA A 871 -2.17 18.64 39.44
C ALA A 871 -1.51 17.27 39.70
N PRO A 872 -0.76 17.11 40.82
CA PRO A 872 -0.06 15.88 41.11
C PRO A 872 -1.03 14.71 41.28
N SER A 873 -0.75 13.60 40.60
CA SER A 873 -1.57 12.38 40.63
C SER A 873 -0.67 11.15 40.85
N PRO A 874 -1.06 10.20 41.72
CA PRO A 874 -0.27 8.99 41.98
C PRO A 874 -0.29 8.02 40.80
N ASP A 875 0.74 7.17 40.71
CA ASP A 875 0.77 6.05 39.75
C ASP A 875 -0.15 4.90 40.21
N SER A 876 -0.60 4.08 39.26
CA SER A 876 -1.51 2.95 39.50
C SER A 876 -1.01 1.70 38.81
N ALA A 877 -1.37 0.51 39.30
CA ALA A 877 -1.07 -0.75 38.61
C ALA A 877 -1.98 -1.06 37.43
N MET A 878 -3.02 -0.26 37.22
CA MET A 878 -4.01 -0.49 36.19
C MET A 878 -3.45 -0.21 34.80
N CYS A 879 -3.77 -1.11 33.86
CA CYS A 879 -3.65 -0.86 32.43
C CYS A 879 -4.85 -0.07 31.93
N SER A 880 -4.73 0.54 30.76
CA SER A 880 -5.85 1.16 30.06
C SER A 880 -6.98 0.15 29.83
N PHE A 881 -8.22 0.61 29.99
CA PHE A 881 -9.46 -0.14 29.83
C PHE A 881 -10.49 0.68 29.05
N ASP A 882 -11.42 0.01 28.37
CA ASP A 882 -12.49 0.67 27.60
C ASP A 882 -13.35 1.56 28.51
N VAL A 883 -13.39 2.86 28.17
CA VAL A 883 -14.19 3.85 28.89
C VAL A 883 -15.63 3.75 28.42
N PRO A 884 -16.60 3.51 29.33
CA PRO A 884 -18.01 3.43 28.95
C PRO A 884 -18.52 4.78 28.43
N LYS A 885 -19.62 4.76 27.68
CA LYS A 885 -20.29 5.98 27.21
C LYS A 885 -20.81 6.79 28.40
N ILE A 886 -20.01 7.74 28.85
CA ILE A 886 -20.41 8.77 29.82
C ILE A 886 -20.76 10.06 29.07
N ASP A 887 -21.53 10.96 29.68
CA ASP A 887 -21.94 12.22 29.02
C ASP A 887 -20.94 13.37 29.26
N MET A 888 -20.18 13.31 30.35
CA MET A 888 -19.25 14.36 30.75
C MET A 888 -18.00 13.75 31.41
N PHE A 889 -16.82 14.28 31.08
CA PHE A 889 -15.57 13.91 31.77
C PHE A 889 -15.44 14.64 33.10
N PRO A 890 -14.68 14.09 34.08
CA PRO A 890 -14.37 14.80 35.31
C PRO A 890 -13.71 16.16 35.02
N PRO A 891 -13.90 17.17 35.89
CA PRO A 891 -13.25 18.47 35.76
C PRO A 891 -11.74 18.32 35.66
N SER A 892 -11.16 18.90 34.62
CA SER A 892 -9.71 18.86 34.41
C SER A 892 -9.03 20.07 35.03
N THR A 893 -7.80 19.88 35.49
CA THR A 893 -6.95 20.96 36.03
C THR A 893 -6.02 21.55 34.97
N HIS A 894 -6.07 21.01 33.75
CA HIS A 894 -5.20 21.43 32.66
C HIS A 894 -5.61 22.80 32.09
N SER A 895 -4.62 23.62 31.73
CA SER A 895 -4.83 24.90 31.09
C SER A 895 -5.57 24.76 29.76
N VAL A 896 -6.38 25.77 29.40
CA VAL A 896 -7.18 25.75 28.16
C VAL A 896 -6.38 26.16 26.94
N CYS A 897 -5.44 27.09 27.09
CA CYS A 897 -4.56 27.56 26.02
C CYS A 897 -3.12 27.62 26.51
N ASN A 898 -2.22 27.09 25.69
CA ASN A 898 -0.77 27.21 25.86
C ASN A 898 -0.13 27.54 24.50
N GLY A 899 1.20 27.60 24.42
CA GLY A 899 1.92 27.96 23.18
C GLY A 899 1.82 26.96 22.02
N TRP A 900 1.16 25.80 22.20
CA TRP A 900 0.91 24.82 21.14
C TRP A 900 -0.52 24.93 20.56
N GLY A 901 -1.44 25.57 21.29
CA GLY A 901 -2.81 25.84 20.83
C GLY A 901 -3.86 25.67 21.93
N ILE A 902 -5.10 25.42 21.49
CA ILE A 902 -6.24 25.21 22.38
C ILE A 902 -6.32 23.74 22.77
N PHE A 903 -6.27 23.48 24.07
CA PHE A 903 -6.19 22.14 24.65
C PHE A 903 -7.52 21.38 24.60
N TYR A 904 -8.64 22.06 24.86
CA TYR A 904 -9.98 21.46 24.81
C TYR A 904 -10.68 21.68 23.45
N PRO A 905 -11.54 20.76 23.01
CA PRO A 905 -11.84 19.47 23.66
C PRO A 905 -10.64 18.50 23.57
N ARG A 906 -10.53 17.51 24.48
CA ARG A 906 -9.47 16.50 24.43
C ARG A 906 -9.89 15.37 23.48
N TYR A 907 -9.52 15.52 22.22
CA TYR A 907 -9.82 14.60 21.13
C TYR A 907 -8.65 14.50 20.14
N GLY A 908 -8.66 13.48 19.29
CA GLY A 908 -7.51 13.11 18.45
C GLY A 908 -7.25 13.99 17.23
N THR A 909 -8.02 15.04 17.00
CA THR A 909 -7.85 15.92 15.81
C THR A 909 -7.31 17.29 16.22
N TYR A 910 -6.38 17.79 15.42
CA TYR A 910 -5.82 19.13 15.53
C TYR A 910 -5.95 19.85 14.19
N SER A 911 -6.36 21.12 14.23
CA SER A 911 -6.46 22.00 13.06
C SER A 911 -5.29 22.97 13.09
N GLY A 912 -4.32 22.78 12.19
CA GLY A 912 -3.18 23.68 12.08
C GLY A 912 -2.10 23.16 11.13
N PRO A 913 -1.31 24.07 10.53
CA PRO A 913 -0.42 23.76 9.40
C PRO A 913 0.79 22.89 9.77
N ALA A 914 1.12 22.75 11.06
CA ALA A 914 2.31 22.04 11.52
C ALA A 914 1.96 20.69 12.16
N SER A 915 2.42 19.60 11.55
CA SER A 915 2.18 18.23 12.03
C SER A 915 2.79 17.92 13.38
N MET A 916 3.98 18.47 13.65
CA MET A 916 4.65 18.31 14.94
C MET A 916 3.89 19.00 16.07
N ALA A 917 3.31 20.19 15.83
CA ALA A 917 2.46 20.88 16.80
C ALA A 917 1.17 20.08 17.07
N GLY A 918 0.56 19.53 16.02
CA GLY A 918 -0.59 18.63 16.16
C GLY A 918 -0.27 17.38 16.98
N ALA A 919 0.89 16.75 16.75
CA ALA A 919 1.33 15.58 17.50
C ALA A 919 1.59 15.90 18.99
N LEU A 920 2.24 17.03 19.30
CA LEU A 920 2.45 17.49 20.68
C LEU A 920 1.13 17.77 21.41
N MET A 921 0.19 18.43 20.74
CA MET A 921 -1.14 18.69 21.30
C MET A 921 -1.91 17.40 21.59
N VAL A 922 -1.92 16.46 20.65
CA VAL A 922 -2.59 15.17 20.85
C VAL A 922 -1.90 14.33 21.93
N ALA A 923 -0.56 14.39 22.04
CA ALA A 923 0.19 13.75 23.12
C ALA A 923 -0.19 14.31 24.50
N SER A 924 -0.29 15.64 24.61
CA SER A 924 -0.72 16.34 25.83
C SER A 924 -2.15 15.95 26.23
N ARG A 925 -3.07 15.84 25.25
CA ARG A 925 -4.47 15.42 25.49
C ARG A 925 -4.57 13.99 26.02
N ILE A 926 -3.88 13.02 25.42
CA ILE A 926 -3.93 11.63 25.91
C ILE A 926 -3.29 11.48 27.29
N LYS A 927 -2.23 12.26 27.59
CA LYS A 927 -1.62 12.31 28.91
C LYS A 927 -2.62 12.73 29.98
N SER A 928 -3.30 13.86 29.76
CA SER A 928 -4.36 14.35 30.67
C SER A 928 -5.45 13.31 30.86
N LEU A 929 -5.96 12.69 29.79
CA LEU A 929 -6.97 11.65 29.90
C LEU A 929 -6.48 10.41 30.67
N SER A 930 -5.21 10.02 30.49
CA SER A 930 -4.60 8.89 31.21
C SER A 930 -4.46 9.17 32.70
N ALA A 931 -4.13 10.40 33.09
CA ALA A 931 -3.93 10.79 34.48
C ALA A 931 -5.24 11.14 35.21
N GLU A 932 -6.12 11.91 34.56
CA GLU A 932 -7.32 12.50 35.18
C GLU A 932 -8.59 11.64 35.00
N VAL A 933 -8.67 10.81 33.95
CA VAL A 933 -9.86 9.97 33.67
C VAL A 933 -9.60 8.50 33.96
N LEU A 934 -8.48 7.94 33.47
CA LEU A 934 -8.15 6.53 33.70
C LEU A 934 -7.43 6.29 35.03
N HIS A 935 -6.84 7.33 35.64
CA HIS A 935 -5.99 7.25 36.83
C HIS A 935 -4.91 6.16 36.72
N SER A 936 -4.40 5.94 35.51
CA SER A 936 -3.43 4.90 35.19
C SER A 936 -2.01 5.46 35.01
N MET A 937 -1.87 6.77 34.89
CA MET A 937 -0.60 7.47 34.70
C MET A 937 -0.41 8.54 35.79
N PRO A 938 0.79 8.67 36.38
CA PRO A 938 1.08 9.73 37.33
C PRO A 938 1.25 11.07 36.62
N ASN A 939 1.13 12.15 37.38
CA ASN A 939 1.35 13.51 36.88
C ASN A 939 2.12 14.31 37.95
N SER A 940 3.05 15.15 37.52
CA SER A 940 3.85 16.01 38.40
C SER A 940 3.87 17.46 37.89
N PRO A 941 3.86 18.47 38.77
CA PRO A 941 3.95 19.87 38.36
C PRO A 941 5.29 20.22 37.70
N ASP A 942 6.36 19.46 37.98
CA ASP A 942 7.69 19.70 37.43
C ASP A 942 8.09 18.60 36.42
N GLU A 943 7.60 18.76 35.18
CA GLU A 943 7.83 17.82 34.07
C GLU A 943 8.47 18.47 32.84
N LYS A 944 9.32 17.69 32.17
CA LYS A 944 9.93 18.06 30.89
C LYS A 944 9.58 17.02 29.84
N TRP A 945 9.57 17.46 28.59
CA TRP A 945 9.28 16.65 27.43
C TRP A 945 10.53 16.56 26.55
N GLN A 946 10.68 15.43 25.86
CA GLN A 946 11.72 15.23 24.87
C GLN A 946 11.15 14.41 23.71
N MET A 947 11.44 14.82 22.48
CA MET A 947 11.13 14.02 21.29
C MET A 947 12.26 13.02 21.05
N ILE A 948 11.91 11.75 20.87
CA ILE A 948 12.86 10.66 20.60
C ILE A 948 12.85 10.27 19.12
N TYR A 949 11.66 10.30 18.49
CA TYR A 949 11.47 10.03 17.06
C TYR A 949 10.49 11.07 16.46
N PRO A 950 10.68 11.54 15.21
CA PRO A 950 11.62 11.10 14.16
C PRO A 950 13.09 11.51 14.35
N GLN A 951 13.33 12.42 15.29
CA GLN A 951 14.67 12.92 15.61
C GLN A 951 14.75 13.21 17.11
N SER A 952 15.89 12.92 17.75
CA SER A 952 16.10 13.22 19.17
C SER A 952 16.25 14.72 19.40
N SER A 953 15.39 15.31 20.23
CA SER A 953 15.45 16.72 20.63
C SER A 953 16.17 16.89 21.99
N SER A 954 16.50 18.14 22.33
CA SER A 954 16.76 18.55 23.71
C SER A 954 15.46 18.54 24.53
N CYS A 955 15.55 18.66 25.86
CA CYS A 955 14.37 18.74 26.73
C CYS A 955 13.72 20.11 26.69
N PHE A 956 12.39 20.14 26.71
CA PHE A 956 11.57 21.35 26.68
C PHE A 956 10.38 21.24 27.62
N ARG A 957 9.64 22.34 27.81
CA ARG A 957 8.43 22.37 28.65
C ARG A 957 7.17 22.27 27.80
N GLU A 958 6.10 21.79 28.42
CA GLU A 958 4.79 21.69 27.79
C GLU A 958 4.28 23.08 27.36
N GLY A 959 3.77 23.22 26.15
CA GLY A 959 3.29 24.50 25.64
C GLY A 959 4.37 25.54 25.28
N GLN A 960 5.65 25.19 25.20
CA GLN A 960 6.72 26.10 24.75
C GLN A 960 6.64 26.40 23.25
N ASN A 961 7.02 27.61 22.83
CA ASN A 961 6.88 28.09 21.45
C ASN A 961 7.46 27.13 20.39
N VAL A 962 6.63 26.73 19.42
CA VAL A 962 6.97 25.74 18.38
C VAL A 962 8.18 26.16 17.53
N GLY A 963 8.33 27.45 17.22
CA GLY A 963 9.48 27.96 16.47
C GLY A 963 10.80 27.83 17.23
N LEU A 964 10.78 28.02 18.56
CA LEU A 964 11.94 27.73 19.42
C LEU A 964 12.21 26.22 19.51
N LEU A 965 11.16 25.40 19.53
CA LEU A 965 11.30 23.95 19.55
C LEU A 965 12.00 23.42 18.29
N GLU A 966 11.63 23.92 17.12
CA GLU A 966 12.23 23.49 15.85
C GLU A 966 13.67 24.00 15.67
N SER A 967 13.94 25.26 16.03
CA SER A 967 15.21 25.93 15.76
C SER A 967 16.29 25.69 16.82
N VAL A 968 15.92 25.68 18.10
CA VAL A 968 16.87 25.62 19.22
C VAL A 968 16.88 24.23 19.86
N VAL A 969 15.70 23.64 20.07
CA VAL A 969 15.56 22.35 20.76
C VAL A 969 15.69 21.17 19.79
N ASN A 970 15.71 21.44 18.47
CA ASN A 970 15.86 20.45 17.39
C ASN A 970 14.70 19.45 17.33
N ALA A 971 13.51 19.84 17.80
CA ALA A 971 12.28 19.09 17.69
C ALA A 971 11.63 19.33 16.31
N ARG A 972 12.23 18.78 15.26
CA ARG A 972 11.81 18.93 13.86
C ARG A 972 11.73 17.59 13.14
N GLU A 973 11.13 17.59 11.94
CA GLU A 973 10.84 16.36 11.19
C GLU A 973 11.84 16.03 10.07
N THR A 974 12.92 16.79 9.92
CA THR A 974 13.85 16.70 8.78
C THR A 974 14.42 15.28 8.54
N MET A 975 14.68 14.50 9.59
CA MET A 975 15.20 13.13 9.49
C MET A 975 14.18 12.10 8.98
N ARG A 976 12.89 12.46 8.90
CA ARG A 976 11.83 11.60 8.34
C ARG A 976 12.01 11.37 6.84
N LEU A 977 12.57 12.35 6.11
CA LEU A 977 12.87 12.27 4.67
C LEU A 977 14.05 11.33 4.36
N VAL A 978 14.94 11.10 5.32
CA VAL A 978 16.16 10.30 5.16
C VAL A 978 15.95 8.84 5.58
N ASN A 979 15.16 8.59 6.64
CA ASN A 979 15.04 7.27 7.27
C ASN A 979 13.84 6.43 6.81
N GLY A 980 12.86 7.02 6.11
CA GLY A 980 11.87 6.33 5.27
C GLY A 980 10.98 5.23 5.88
N LYS A 981 10.91 5.03 7.22
CA LYS A 981 10.33 3.79 7.77
C LYS A 981 9.20 3.90 8.81
N LEU A 982 8.98 5.01 9.52
CA LEU A 982 7.90 5.09 10.53
C LEU A 982 7.19 6.46 10.50
N LYS A 983 5.84 6.44 10.47
CA LYS A 983 4.97 7.63 10.32
C LYS A 983 4.55 8.30 11.64
N GLY A 984 4.84 7.73 12.81
CA GLY A 984 4.45 8.31 14.10
C GLY A 984 5.52 9.15 14.79
N TYR A 985 5.19 9.65 15.97
CA TYR A 985 6.05 10.39 16.89
C TYR A 985 6.20 9.60 18.19
N LEU A 986 7.36 9.73 18.83
CA LEU A 986 7.61 9.16 20.16
C LEU A 986 8.17 10.25 21.06
N PHE A 987 7.43 10.59 22.10
CA PHE A 987 7.84 11.54 23.12
C PHE A 987 8.10 10.81 24.43
N VAL A 988 8.99 11.35 25.27
CA VAL A 988 9.21 10.90 26.64
C VAL A 988 9.02 12.05 27.62
N ILE A 989 8.35 11.76 28.73
CA ILE A 989 8.15 12.69 29.83
C ILE A 989 9.13 12.36 30.94
N TRP A 990 9.77 13.41 31.44
CA TRP A 990 10.74 13.41 32.51
C TRP A 990 10.15 14.10 33.73
N SER A 991 10.21 13.47 34.89
CA SER A 991 9.72 14.07 36.15
C SER A 991 10.87 14.26 37.13
N ARG A 992 10.87 15.40 37.83
CA ARG A 992 11.92 15.70 38.81
C ARG A 992 11.76 14.84 40.06
N THR A 993 12.89 14.35 40.55
CA THR A 993 13.00 13.63 41.82
C THR A 993 13.95 14.38 42.75
N PHE A 994 13.72 14.27 44.05
CA PHE A 994 14.52 14.94 45.07
C PHE A 994 14.72 14.03 46.28
N THR A 995 15.93 14.00 46.83
CA THR A 995 16.22 13.36 48.11
C THR A 995 17.31 14.11 48.86
N CYS A 996 17.31 14.01 50.18
CA CYS A 996 18.39 14.49 51.04
C CYS A 996 19.05 13.27 51.71
N LYS A 997 20.32 12.99 51.37
CA LYS A 997 21.07 11.81 51.82
C LYS A 997 22.50 12.16 52.21
N ASP A 998 23.19 11.26 52.90
CA ASP A 998 24.60 11.46 53.31
C ASP A 998 25.51 11.83 52.13
N MET A 999 26.59 12.57 52.40
CA MET A 999 27.50 13.11 51.37
C MET A 999 28.07 12.07 50.41
N LEU A 1000 28.21 10.80 50.83
CA LEU A 1000 28.62 9.68 49.96
C LEU A 1000 27.64 9.43 48.80
N ALA A 1001 26.35 9.70 49.01
CA ALA A 1001 25.33 9.56 47.97
C ALA A 1001 25.53 10.57 46.82
N ALA A 1002 26.19 11.72 47.07
CA ALA A 1002 26.52 12.68 46.01
C ALA A 1002 27.52 12.09 45.01
N ALA A 1003 28.53 11.37 45.49
CA ALA A 1003 29.49 10.67 44.63
C ALA A 1003 28.81 9.52 43.87
N GLN A 1004 27.93 8.77 44.54
CA GLN A 1004 27.12 7.74 43.89
C GLN A 1004 26.23 8.31 42.77
N ALA A 1005 25.56 9.45 42.99
CA ALA A 1005 24.72 10.08 41.97
C ALA A 1005 25.51 10.50 40.73
N LYS A 1006 26.70 11.09 40.91
CA LYS A 1006 27.58 11.45 39.78
C LYS A 1006 28.05 10.19 39.04
N ALA A 1007 28.50 9.17 39.75
CA ALA A 1007 28.97 7.92 39.13
C ALA A 1007 27.84 7.22 38.36
N ALA A 1008 26.65 7.12 38.95
CA ALA A 1008 25.48 6.51 38.32
C ALA A 1008 25.02 7.29 37.07
N SER A 1009 25.03 8.63 37.11
CA SER A 1009 24.67 9.46 35.94
C SER A 1009 25.56 9.24 34.71
N LEU A 1010 26.82 8.89 34.91
CA LEU A 1010 27.77 8.57 33.83
C LEU A 1010 27.71 7.09 33.42
N ALA A 1011 27.39 6.21 34.37
CA ALA A 1011 27.30 4.77 34.12
C ALA A 1011 26.04 4.40 33.32
N ILE A 1012 24.93 5.13 33.46
CA ILE A 1012 23.66 4.81 32.77
C ILE A 1012 23.80 4.78 31.25
N PRO A 1013 24.32 5.81 30.55
CA PRO A 1013 24.57 5.74 29.12
C PRO A 1013 25.56 4.64 28.73
N ALA A 1014 26.63 4.45 29.51
CA ALA A 1014 27.64 3.44 29.25
C ALA A 1014 27.06 2.00 29.33
N ALA A 1015 26.19 1.73 30.29
CA ALA A 1015 25.50 0.44 30.45
C ALA A 1015 24.50 0.16 29.32
N CYS A 1016 23.95 1.22 28.69
CA CYS A 1016 23.06 1.13 27.53
C CYS A 1016 23.80 1.02 26.18
N GLY A 1017 25.12 0.81 26.21
CA GLY A 1017 25.98 0.73 25.02
C GLY A 1017 26.35 2.09 24.41
N GLY A 1018 26.06 3.19 25.12
CA GLY A 1018 26.35 4.55 24.70
C GLY A 1018 27.74 5.00 25.15
N ALA A 1019 28.78 4.56 24.44
CA ALA A 1019 29.97 5.37 24.23
C ALA A 1019 30.08 5.59 22.71
N LYS A 1020 30.33 6.84 22.31
CA LYS A 1020 30.66 7.16 20.91
C LYS A 1020 31.81 6.32 20.40
#